data_AF-A0A9R0Y5H2-F1
#
_entry.id   AF-A0A9R0Y5H2-F1
#
_cell.length_a   1.000
_cell.length_b   1.000
_cell.length_c   1.000
_cell.angle_alpha   90.00
_cell.angle_beta   90.00
_cell.angle_gamma   90.00
#
_symmetry.space_group_name_H-M   'P 1'
#
loop_
_entity.id
_entity.type
_entity.pdbx_description
1 polymer ?
#
loop_
_entity_poly.entity_id
_entity_poly.type
_entity_poly.pdbx_seq_one_letter_code
_entity_poly.pdbx_strand_id
1 'polypeptide(L)'
;MGGKTIQVSGFPSTVNADHVKDLLEKIVGTGNVFAIKLRPPKNISANSKSFAIVQFQSEAHASLVLNAARRNALRSGSNHLKARYAERDIVPRPRTTIFNLQDATLHFGCLLREKVLSVLWSGTNVSVEFGFAMKRIDFCLIYNSKKYKLELSYESIWEIQLHRPPGLQKKFLLIQVQAAPKIYEQNIRRSGSMYDDPLFNYSRDDTDDQWTRTTDFTPSASIGQSYILCLELPHICYLPNIREYFVYYEVHDDVFHLQRGHSYSSNTCFVPVVKSHHFTDVPYEILFKINHLVQNGTLSGPTLDDNFYRLVSPGYECIDHIKRALEKMSYLKKTCLNPTKWLSEQYKKNRRSRYMLKSPNITLDDDGLVYVYRVQITPAKVYFYGPEINVSNRVVRHYAADLDNFLRISFVDEDCEKLRSTDLSQRSAPGNNTRRTALYNRVLSVLSNGITIGDKHFDFLAFSSSQLRDNSAWMFASRTGLSASDIREWMGDFRNIRNVAKYAARLGQSFSSSTETLKVHKYEVKEAPDVTNGTKYVFSDGIGTISADFADEVSKKCNLTCFTPSAFQIRYGGYKGVVAIDPTSRWKLSLRKSMSKFQSENITLDVLAYSKYQPCFLNRQLITLLSTLGVRDSIFELKQQEAVKQLNRMVAEPQAAIDAIELMPMGEVTNVVKELLLCGYQPDLEPYVSMLLQTFRASKLLELKTRSRIFVPKGRAMMGCLDETRTLEYGQVFIQVSNSADNRGKSIVTGKVVVAKNPCIHPGDIRILQAVQSPLLGHMVNCVVFPQLGPRPHPNECSGSDLDGDIYFVSWDPDLIPTRMVAPMDYTPAPTETLDHDVMIEVFYVCSPDCSFFMPFTITSVHLLAVAMNCHLVVLLIVNFLSILVLAFLKS
;
A
#
# COMPACT_ATOMS: atom_id res chain seq x y z
N MET A 1 -15.81 27.15 33.16
CA MET A 1 -15.16 26.12 32.33
C MET A 1 -13.93 25.65 33.07
N GLY A 2 -14.01 24.48 33.70
CA GLY A 2 -12.83 23.80 34.23
C GLY A 2 -12.27 22.84 33.19
N GLY A 3 -10.97 22.54 33.29
CA GLY A 3 -10.26 21.70 32.35
C GLY A 3 -9.08 21.01 33.03
N LYS A 4 -8.54 19.95 32.42
CA LYS A 4 -7.42 19.19 33.00
C LYS A 4 -6.07 19.88 32.83
N THR A 5 -6.02 20.96 32.04
CA THR A 5 -4.78 21.67 31.68
C THR A 5 -4.81 23.10 32.19
N ILE A 6 -3.70 23.52 32.80
CA ILE A 6 -3.51 24.88 33.31
C ILE A 6 -2.20 25.46 32.78
N GLN A 7 -2.14 26.78 32.69
CA GLN A 7 -0.92 27.52 32.48
C GLN A 7 -0.44 28.09 33.84
N VAL A 8 0.75 27.71 34.26
CA VAL A 8 1.45 28.22 35.46
C VAL A 8 2.55 29.17 35.02
N SER A 9 2.51 30.41 35.49
CA SER A 9 3.43 31.49 35.11
C SER A 9 4.23 31.98 36.32
N GLY A 10 5.48 32.39 36.09
CA GLY A 10 6.35 32.95 37.13
C GLY A 10 7.62 32.15 37.42
N PHE A 11 7.95 31.14 36.62
CA PHE A 11 9.17 30.36 36.80
C PHE A 11 10.42 31.16 36.41
N PRO A 12 11.55 31.03 37.14
CA PRO A 12 12.86 31.48 36.66
C PRO A 12 13.21 30.86 35.30
N SER A 13 13.97 31.58 34.47
CA SER A 13 14.43 31.10 33.16
C SER A 13 15.39 29.90 33.22
N THR A 14 15.94 29.60 34.41
CA THR A 14 16.86 28.48 34.67
C THR A 14 16.17 27.16 35.04
N VAL A 15 14.85 27.17 35.21
CA VAL A 15 14.06 25.99 35.59
C VAL A 15 13.85 25.07 34.38
N ASN A 16 13.87 23.76 34.60
CA ASN A 16 13.55 22.75 33.59
C ASN A 16 12.19 22.07 33.87
N ALA A 17 11.70 21.27 32.92
CA ALA A 17 10.41 20.58 33.02
C ALA A 17 10.33 19.63 34.22
N ASP A 18 11.41 18.93 34.57
CA ASP A 18 11.46 18.03 35.73
C ASP A 18 11.26 18.79 37.06
N HIS A 19 11.89 19.94 37.21
CA HIS A 19 11.68 20.78 38.40
C HIS A 19 10.24 21.29 38.50
N VAL A 20 9.60 21.63 37.37
CA VAL A 20 8.17 21.98 37.35
C VAL A 20 7.31 20.79 37.75
N LYS A 21 7.62 19.60 37.24
CA LYS A 21 6.93 18.35 37.57
C LYS A 21 6.99 18.09 39.08
N ASP A 22 8.19 18.03 39.64
CA ASP A 22 8.40 17.71 41.05
C ASP A 22 7.75 18.74 41.98
N LEU A 23 7.75 20.02 41.61
CA LEU A 23 7.09 21.06 42.38
C LEU A 23 5.56 20.86 42.42
N LEU A 24 4.95 20.53 41.28
CA LEU A 24 3.50 20.40 41.18
C LEU A 24 3.03 19.05 41.74
N GLU A 25 3.80 17.97 41.59
CA GLU A 25 3.50 16.67 42.18
C GLU A 25 3.53 16.67 43.71
N LYS A 26 4.24 17.59 44.36
CA LYS A 26 4.12 17.80 45.82
C LYS A 26 2.71 18.22 46.26
N ILE A 27 1.91 18.80 45.36
CA ILE A 27 0.55 19.27 45.64
C ILE A 27 -0.49 18.23 45.23
N VAL A 28 -0.31 17.62 44.06
CA VAL A 28 -1.30 16.70 43.47
C VAL A 28 -0.97 15.23 43.71
N GLY A 29 0.17 14.90 44.31
CA GLY A 29 0.70 13.54 44.43
C GLY A 29 1.56 13.13 43.22
N THR A 30 2.56 12.28 43.46
CA THR A 30 3.47 11.75 42.44
C THR A 30 2.72 10.97 41.36
N GLY A 31 3.04 11.21 40.08
CA GLY A 31 2.44 10.53 38.92
C GLY A 31 1.16 11.17 38.37
N ASN A 32 0.65 12.24 39.00
CA ASN A 32 -0.59 12.91 38.61
C ASN A 32 -0.41 14.06 37.61
N VAL A 33 0.84 14.44 37.30
CA VAL A 33 1.18 15.33 36.19
C VAL A 33 1.30 14.50 34.91
N PHE A 34 0.49 14.83 33.90
CA PHE A 34 0.39 14.08 32.65
C PHE A 34 1.35 14.60 31.58
N ALA A 35 1.44 15.92 31.39
CA ALA A 35 2.36 16.52 30.42
C ALA A 35 2.72 17.96 30.81
N ILE A 36 3.91 18.43 30.39
CA ILE A 36 4.42 19.78 30.63
C ILE A 36 5.05 20.32 29.35
N LYS A 37 4.73 21.57 29.02
CA LYS A 37 5.46 22.39 28.03
C LYS A 37 5.92 23.68 28.70
N LEU A 38 7.22 23.78 28.97
CA LEU A 38 7.86 24.97 29.52
C LEU A 38 8.29 25.90 28.39
N ARG A 39 7.87 27.17 28.42
CA ARG A 39 8.13 28.14 27.36
C ARG A 39 8.50 29.52 27.93
N PRO A 40 9.40 30.27 27.26
CA PRO A 40 9.67 31.66 27.58
C PRO A 40 8.52 32.56 27.11
N PRO A 41 8.38 33.77 27.65
CA PRO A 41 7.42 34.75 27.16
C PRO A 41 7.79 35.24 25.75
N LYS A 42 6.80 35.75 25.00
CA LYS A 42 6.99 36.19 23.60
C LYS A 42 8.05 37.28 23.42
N ASN A 43 8.28 38.13 24.43
CA ASN A 43 9.32 39.15 24.44
C ASN A 43 10.32 38.82 25.56
N ILE A 44 11.58 38.59 25.19
CA ILE A 44 12.64 38.18 26.14
C ILE A 44 13.39 39.43 26.63
N SER A 45 13.42 39.61 27.95
CA SER A 45 14.21 40.60 28.69
C SER A 45 14.92 39.91 29.85
N ALA A 46 15.93 40.56 30.45
CA ALA A 46 16.71 39.99 31.56
C ALA A 46 15.86 39.57 32.79
N ASN A 47 14.65 40.11 32.94
CA ASN A 47 13.70 39.80 34.03
C ASN A 47 12.51 38.93 33.58
N SER A 48 12.59 38.33 32.40
CA SER A 48 11.50 37.53 31.83
C SER A 48 11.31 36.20 32.55
N LYS A 49 10.08 35.95 33.01
CA LYS A 49 9.70 34.71 33.70
C LYS A 49 9.07 33.72 32.72
N SER A 50 9.50 32.48 32.76
CA SER A 50 8.94 31.38 31.98
C SER A 50 7.55 30.99 32.47
N PHE A 51 6.77 30.38 31.59
CA PHE A 51 5.50 29.75 31.93
C PHE A 51 5.49 28.28 31.50
N ALA A 52 4.85 27.44 32.30
CA ALA A 52 4.60 26.04 31.98
C ALA A 52 3.13 25.85 31.66
N ILE A 53 2.83 25.22 30.54
CA ILE A 53 1.51 24.61 30.32
C ILE A 53 1.60 23.21 30.91
N VAL A 54 0.70 22.87 31.82
CA VAL A 54 0.72 21.59 32.56
C VAL A 54 -0.64 20.94 32.47
N GLN A 55 -0.68 19.71 31.97
CA GLN A 55 -1.85 18.85 31.93
C GLN A 55 -1.78 17.84 33.07
N PHE A 56 -2.89 17.64 33.78
CA PHE A 56 -3.02 16.68 34.87
C PHE A 56 -3.92 15.50 34.48
N GLN A 57 -3.87 14.42 35.26
CA GLN A 57 -4.71 13.24 35.05
C GLN A 57 -6.22 13.52 35.17
N SER A 58 -6.60 14.43 36.08
CA SER A 58 -7.99 14.78 36.38
C SER A 58 -8.16 16.30 36.53
N GLU A 59 -9.40 16.76 36.36
CA GLU A 59 -9.76 18.18 36.60
C GLU A 59 -9.64 18.56 38.08
N ALA A 60 -9.84 17.59 38.98
CA ALA A 60 -9.65 17.78 40.41
C ALA A 60 -8.21 18.15 40.74
N HIS A 61 -7.22 17.48 40.12
CA HIS A 61 -5.80 17.80 40.31
C HIS A 61 -5.45 19.21 39.80
N ALA A 62 -5.96 19.59 38.63
CA ALA A 62 -5.80 20.95 38.10
C ALA A 62 -6.40 22.02 39.06
N SER A 63 -7.56 21.71 39.64
CA SER A 63 -8.24 22.58 40.61
C SER A 63 -7.46 22.75 41.91
N LEU A 64 -6.79 21.70 42.41
CA LEU A 64 -5.92 21.77 43.59
C LEU A 64 -4.77 22.76 43.39
N VAL A 65 -4.10 22.71 42.24
CA VAL A 65 -2.99 23.63 41.92
C VAL A 65 -3.48 25.07 41.76
N LEU A 66 -4.64 25.28 41.12
CA LEU A 66 -5.25 26.61 41.02
C LEU A 66 -5.61 27.19 42.39
N ASN A 67 -6.16 26.38 43.30
CA ASN A 67 -6.48 26.80 44.66
C ASN A 67 -5.21 27.13 45.46
N ALA A 68 -4.14 26.33 45.31
CA ALA A 68 -2.85 26.61 45.93
C ALA A 68 -2.23 27.93 45.42
N ALA A 69 -2.35 28.20 44.11
CA ALA A 69 -1.89 29.46 43.52
C ALA A 69 -2.70 30.68 44.04
N ARG A 70 -4.03 30.57 44.15
CA ARG A 70 -4.90 31.63 44.70
C ARG A 70 -4.60 31.96 46.16
N ARG A 71 -4.17 30.97 46.94
CA ARG A 71 -3.77 31.12 48.35
C ARG A 71 -2.31 31.57 48.53
N ASN A 72 -1.62 31.96 47.46
CA ASN A 72 -0.19 32.32 47.46
C ASN A 72 0.76 31.25 48.04
N ALA A 73 0.31 29.98 48.05
CA ALA A 73 1.06 28.84 48.57
C ALA A 73 1.98 28.21 47.51
N LEU A 74 1.79 28.54 46.22
CA LEU A 74 2.60 28.03 45.12
C LEU A 74 3.82 28.93 44.84
N ARG A 75 5.03 28.45 45.17
CA ARG A 75 6.29 29.20 45.02
C ARG A 75 7.37 28.35 44.35
N SER A 76 8.22 28.99 43.53
CA SER A 76 9.46 28.42 43.00
C SER A 76 10.61 29.37 43.36
N GLY A 77 11.44 28.96 44.33
CA GLY A 77 12.42 29.85 44.97
C GLY A 77 11.75 31.06 45.64
N SER A 78 12.19 32.27 45.29
CA SER A 78 11.61 33.54 45.76
C SER A 78 10.41 34.03 44.94
N ASN A 79 9.97 33.30 43.91
CA ASN A 79 8.91 33.72 43.01
C ASN A 79 7.54 33.09 43.34
N HIS A 80 6.51 33.92 43.49
CA HIS A 80 5.12 33.48 43.53
C HIS A 80 4.63 33.10 42.13
N LEU A 81 4.01 31.93 42.02
CA LEU A 81 3.50 31.40 40.76
C LEU A 81 1.99 31.68 40.63
N LYS A 82 1.58 32.12 39.43
CA LYS A 82 0.17 32.35 39.09
C LYS A 82 -0.31 31.27 38.13
N ALA A 83 -1.49 30.69 38.39
CA ALA A 83 -2.07 29.64 37.55
C ALA A 83 -3.43 30.07 36.98
N ARG A 84 -3.71 29.68 35.74
CA ARG A 84 -5.01 29.83 35.07
C ARG A 84 -5.30 28.63 34.18
N TYR A 85 -6.57 28.35 33.87
CA TYR A 85 -6.90 27.29 32.90
C TYR A 85 -6.29 27.60 31.53
N ALA A 86 -5.85 26.55 30.84
CA ALA A 86 -5.43 26.63 29.44
C ALA A 86 -6.62 26.33 28.52
N GLU A 87 -6.64 26.92 27.33
CA GLU A 87 -7.72 26.72 26.35
C GLU A 87 -7.70 25.32 25.69
N ARG A 88 -6.53 24.67 25.67
CA ARG A 88 -6.33 23.38 25.01
C ARG A 88 -5.47 22.47 25.89
N ASP A 89 -5.81 21.18 25.86
CA ASP A 89 -4.96 20.14 26.43
C ASP A 89 -3.66 19.98 25.62
N ILE A 90 -2.58 19.60 26.29
CA ILE A 90 -1.29 19.34 25.65
C ILE A 90 -1.38 18.08 24.78
N VAL A 91 -2.02 17.04 25.33
CA VAL A 91 -2.33 15.76 24.69
C VAL A 91 -3.86 15.62 24.65
N PRO A 92 -4.49 15.85 23.49
CA PRO A 92 -5.93 15.69 23.33
C PRO A 92 -6.30 14.20 23.37
N ARG A 93 -7.19 13.81 24.29
CA ARG A 93 -7.66 12.42 24.52
C ARG A 93 -6.52 11.45 24.88
N PRO A 94 -6.00 11.49 26.12
CA PRO A 94 -4.91 10.61 26.55
C PRO A 94 -5.29 9.13 26.45
N ARG A 95 -4.30 8.28 26.14
CA ARG A 95 -4.49 6.82 26.03
C ARG A 95 -4.99 6.29 27.38
N THR A 96 -6.07 5.53 27.36
CA THR A 96 -6.56 4.83 28.56
C THR A 96 -6.07 3.39 28.47
N THR A 97 -4.98 3.07 29.14
CA THR A 97 -4.52 1.69 29.30
C THR A 97 -5.37 1.04 30.38
N ILE A 98 -6.04 -0.07 30.03
CA ILE A 98 -6.97 -0.76 30.95
C ILE A 98 -6.18 -1.65 31.92
N PHE A 99 -5.08 -2.23 31.46
CA PHE A 99 -4.22 -3.07 32.27
C PHE A 99 -2.75 -2.91 31.88
N ASN A 100 -1.88 -2.81 32.88
CA ASN A 100 -0.43 -2.69 32.72
C ASN A 100 0.25 -3.74 33.61
N LEU A 101 1.16 -4.52 33.01
CA LEU A 101 2.01 -5.48 33.69
C LEU A 101 3.45 -4.96 33.72
N GLN A 102 4.05 -4.88 34.90
CA GLN A 102 5.45 -4.50 35.09
C GLN A 102 6.29 -5.73 35.46
N ASP A 103 7.61 -5.60 35.28
CA ASP A 103 8.62 -6.59 35.69
C ASP A 103 8.42 -8.00 35.13
N ALA A 104 7.81 -8.12 33.95
CA ALA A 104 7.69 -9.40 33.25
C ALA A 104 8.99 -9.76 32.51
N THR A 105 9.19 -11.05 32.24
CA THR A 105 10.23 -11.52 31.30
C THR A 105 9.56 -11.98 30.01
N LEU A 106 10.00 -11.42 28.88
CA LEU A 106 9.48 -11.75 27.55
C LEU A 106 10.45 -12.70 26.84
N HIS A 107 9.95 -13.85 26.44
CA HIS A 107 10.67 -14.85 25.68
C HIS A 107 10.14 -14.93 24.25
N PHE A 108 11.05 -14.91 23.27
CA PHE A 108 10.75 -15.16 21.87
C PHE A 108 11.20 -16.58 21.51
N GLY A 109 10.32 -17.38 20.90
CA GLY A 109 10.68 -18.73 20.53
C GLY A 109 9.66 -19.49 19.68
N CYS A 110 9.89 -20.80 19.61
CA CYS A 110 9.11 -21.79 18.86
C CYS A 110 8.86 -23.02 19.74
N LEU A 111 7.70 -23.66 19.66
CA LEU A 111 7.44 -24.91 20.38
C LEU A 111 8.28 -26.06 19.79
N LEU A 112 8.92 -26.85 20.65
CA LEU A 112 9.51 -28.14 20.29
C LEU A 112 8.51 -29.27 20.50
N ARG A 113 7.71 -29.15 21.55
CA ARG A 113 6.64 -30.06 21.98
C ARG A 113 5.54 -29.21 22.59
N GLU A 114 4.34 -29.76 22.79
CA GLU A 114 3.17 -29.02 23.27
C GLU A 114 3.43 -28.21 24.55
N LYS A 115 4.34 -28.69 25.42
CA LYS A 115 4.68 -28.05 26.71
C LYS A 115 6.15 -27.58 26.81
N VAL A 116 6.87 -27.50 25.68
CA VAL A 116 8.30 -27.15 25.66
C VAL A 116 8.56 -26.06 24.62
N LEU A 117 8.95 -24.87 25.07
CA LEU A 117 9.35 -23.76 24.22
C LEU A 117 10.88 -23.73 24.03
N SER A 118 11.33 -23.72 22.79
CA SER A 118 12.70 -23.37 22.42
C SER A 118 12.82 -21.85 22.41
N VAL A 119 13.45 -21.29 23.43
CA VAL A 119 13.66 -19.86 23.63
C VAL A 119 14.89 -19.40 22.83
N LEU A 120 14.67 -18.57 21.81
CA LEU A 120 15.71 -17.98 20.98
C LEU A 120 16.32 -16.73 21.62
N TRP A 121 15.48 -15.93 22.28
CA TRP A 121 15.91 -14.72 22.98
C TRP A 121 14.99 -14.41 24.16
N SER A 122 15.52 -13.73 25.17
CA SER A 122 14.77 -13.30 26.37
C SER A 122 15.14 -11.87 26.76
N GLY A 123 14.13 -11.09 27.13
CA GLY A 123 14.27 -9.74 27.69
C GLY A 123 13.60 -9.66 29.05
N THR A 124 14.31 -9.11 30.04
CA THR A 124 13.80 -8.89 31.41
C THR A 124 13.30 -7.46 31.58
N ASN A 125 12.58 -7.20 32.67
CA ASN A 125 12.04 -5.88 33.03
C ASN A 125 11.16 -5.29 31.93
N VAL A 126 10.29 -6.13 31.37
CA VAL A 126 9.38 -5.74 30.29
C VAL A 126 8.09 -5.20 30.89
N SER A 127 7.72 -4.01 30.45
CA SER A 127 6.42 -3.40 30.70
C SER A 127 5.45 -3.79 29.58
N VAL A 128 4.28 -4.31 29.92
CA VAL A 128 3.26 -4.72 28.94
C VAL A 128 1.98 -3.94 29.15
N GLU A 129 1.52 -3.26 28.11
CA GLU A 129 0.28 -2.49 28.11
C GLU A 129 -0.78 -3.18 27.25
N PHE A 130 -1.90 -3.55 27.87
CA PHE A 130 -3.02 -4.19 27.19
C PHE A 130 -4.03 -3.12 26.78
N GLY A 131 -3.95 -2.70 25.52
CA GLY A 131 -4.83 -1.71 24.92
C GLY A 131 -6.08 -2.33 24.30
N PHE A 132 -6.99 -2.92 25.09
CA PHE A 132 -8.19 -3.59 24.55
C PHE A 132 -9.05 -2.68 23.66
N ALA A 133 -9.23 -1.40 24.04
CA ALA A 133 -9.94 -0.41 23.22
C ALA A 133 -9.19 -0.05 21.92
N MET A 134 -7.87 -0.21 21.91
CA MET A 134 -6.99 0.06 20.76
C MET A 134 -6.68 -1.21 19.95
N LYS A 135 -7.20 -2.38 20.37
CA LYS A 135 -6.95 -3.70 19.77
C LYS A 135 -5.45 -4.00 19.55
N ARG A 136 -4.60 -3.61 20.51
CA ARG A 136 -3.17 -3.89 20.47
C ARG A 136 -2.57 -4.16 21.86
N ILE A 137 -1.43 -4.84 21.89
CA ILE A 137 -0.60 -5.08 23.07
C ILE A 137 0.76 -4.43 22.82
N ASP A 138 1.17 -3.52 23.68
CA ASP A 138 2.46 -2.83 23.59
C ASP A 138 3.43 -3.41 24.63
N PHE A 139 4.63 -3.80 24.21
CA PHE A 139 5.70 -4.27 25.09
C PHE A 139 6.86 -3.28 25.06
N CYS A 140 7.24 -2.73 26.20
CA CYS A 140 8.33 -1.77 26.34
C CYS A 140 9.48 -2.39 27.13
N LEU A 141 10.70 -2.28 26.61
CA LEU A 141 11.89 -2.83 27.24
C LEU A 141 13.14 -2.01 26.92
N ILE A 142 14.22 -2.22 27.69
CA ILE A 142 15.53 -1.63 27.43
C ILE A 142 16.52 -2.73 27.06
N TYR A 143 17.23 -2.55 25.94
CA TYR A 143 18.26 -3.46 25.49
C TYR A 143 19.44 -2.67 24.89
N ASN A 144 20.67 -3.00 25.26
CA ASN A 144 21.89 -2.29 24.85
C ASN A 144 21.79 -0.75 25.00
N SER A 145 21.30 -0.29 26.15
CA SER A 145 21.10 1.13 26.49
C SER A 145 20.12 1.88 25.59
N LYS A 146 19.27 1.17 24.83
CA LYS A 146 18.21 1.73 24.00
C LYS A 146 16.84 1.22 24.46
N LYS A 147 15.84 2.10 24.44
CA LYS A 147 14.45 1.74 24.72
C LYS A 147 13.78 1.29 23.44
N TYR A 148 13.14 0.12 23.50
CA TYR A 148 12.35 -0.45 22.41
C TYR A 148 10.90 -0.59 22.82
N LYS A 149 10.01 -0.42 21.84
CA LYS A 149 8.58 -0.73 21.94
C LYS A 149 8.21 -1.73 20.85
N LEU A 150 7.53 -2.79 21.24
CA LEU A 150 6.99 -3.82 20.35
C LEU A 150 5.48 -3.70 20.37
N GLU A 151 4.88 -3.42 19.22
CA GLU A 151 3.42 -3.28 19.09
C GLU A 151 2.86 -4.52 18.40
N LEU A 152 1.94 -5.23 19.07
CA LEU A 152 1.28 -6.42 18.54
C LEU A 152 -0.21 -6.14 18.33
N SER A 153 -0.69 -6.22 17.10
CA SER A 153 -2.11 -6.08 16.76
C SER A 153 -2.90 -7.32 17.16
N TYR A 154 -4.16 -7.15 17.56
CA TYR A 154 -5.01 -8.30 17.92
C TYR A 154 -5.31 -9.18 16.72
N GLU A 155 -5.37 -8.59 15.53
CA GLU A 155 -5.56 -9.28 14.25
C GLU A 155 -4.38 -10.22 13.92
N SER A 156 -3.21 -9.98 14.51
CA SER A 156 -2.02 -10.82 14.33
C SER A 156 -1.95 -11.99 15.33
N ILE A 157 -2.85 -12.05 16.32
CA ILE A 157 -2.85 -13.09 17.35
C ILE A 157 -3.73 -14.25 16.91
N TRP A 158 -3.15 -15.45 16.85
CA TRP A 158 -3.87 -16.68 16.55
C TRP A 158 -4.59 -17.23 17.79
N GLU A 159 -3.85 -17.37 18.89
CA GLU A 159 -4.33 -17.97 20.13
C GLU A 159 -3.53 -17.44 21.31
N ILE A 160 -4.16 -17.37 22.48
CA ILE A 160 -3.50 -17.08 23.76
C ILE A 160 -3.71 -18.25 24.71
N GLN A 161 -2.63 -18.76 25.30
CA GLN A 161 -2.67 -19.84 26.29
C GLN A 161 -2.06 -19.39 27.61
N LEU A 162 -2.74 -19.63 28.72
CA LEU A 162 -2.22 -19.37 30.05
C LEU A 162 -1.90 -20.69 30.77
N HIS A 163 -0.61 -20.92 31.02
CA HIS A 163 -0.11 -22.07 31.79
C HIS A 163 0.05 -21.68 33.25
N ARG A 164 -0.72 -22.34 34.12
CA ARG A 164 -0.79 -22.13 35.58
C ARG A 164 -0.38 -23.41 36.31
N PRO A 165 0.93 -23.71 36.37
CA PRO A 165 1.37 -24.90 37.09
C PRO A 165 0.94 -24.86 38.57
N PRO A 166 0.60 -26.02 39.16
CA PRO A 166 0.23 -26.09 40.58
C PRO A 166 1.41 -25.69 41.49
N GLY A 167 1.11 -24.92 42.54
CA GLY A 167 2.10 -24.46 43.54
C GLY A 167 2.68 -23.06 43.29
N LEU A 168 3.89 -22.79 43.81
CA LEU A 168 4.61 -21.50 43.70
C LEU A 168 5.43 -21.36 42.41
N GLN A 169 5.19 -22.21 41.41
CA GLN A 169 5.90 -22.17 40.13
C GLN A 169 5.50 -20.97 39.29
N LYS A 170 6.39 -20.57 38.37
CA LYS A 170 6.18 -19.42 37.48
C LYS A 170 5.04 -19.70 36.50
N LYS A 171 4.23 -18.68 36.24
CA LYS A 171 3.11 -18.74 35.29
C LYS A 171 3.57 -18.20 33.93
N PHE A 172 3.07 -18.79 32.85
CA PHE A 172 3.44 -18.40 31.50
C PHE A 172 2.21 -18.06 30.66
N LEU A 173 2.22 -16.89 30.03
CA LEU A 173 1.22 -16.48 29.04
C LEU A 173 1.84 -16.57 27.65
N LEU A 174 1.43 -17.57 26.88
CA LEU A 174 1.86 -17.78 25.51
C LEU A 174 0.91 -17.05 24.56
N ILE A 175 1.47 -16.26 23.66
CA ILE A 175 0.76 -15.57 22.61
C ILE A 175 1.30 -16.11 21.29
N GLN A 176 0.50 -16.92 20.61
CA GLN A 176 0.83 -17.42 19.27
C GLN A 176 0.43 -16.37 18.24
N VAL A 177 1.36 -16.01 17.36
CA VAL A 177 1.19 -14.92 16.40
C VAL A 177 1.35 -15.39 14.95
N GLN A 178 0.57 -14.79 14.06
CA GLN A 178 0.71 -14.95 12.61
C GLN A 178 1.74 -13.99 12.02
N ALA A 179 1.88 -12.80 12.61
CA ALA A 179 2.83 -11.77 12.23
C ALA A 179 3.73 -11.35 13.39
N ALA A 180 4.94 -10.88 13.10
CA ALA A 180 5.84 -10.37 14.12
C ALA A 180 5.34 -9.01 14.65
N PRO A 181 5.68 -8.62 15.89
CA PRO A 181 5.31 -7.31 16.41
C PRO A 181 6.05 -6.19 15.66
N LYS A 182 5.41 -5.03 15.50
CA LYS A 182 6.06 -3.82 14.98
C LYS A 182 7.07 -3.31 15.99
N ILE A 183 8.32 -3.15 15.55
CA ILE A 183 9.46 -2.77 16.40
C ILE A 183 9.77 -1.28 16.28
N TYR A 184 9.82 -0.59 17.40
CA TYR A 184 10.15 0.82 17.47
C TYR A 184 11.35 1.03 18.39
N GLU A 185 12.24 1.92 17.99
CA GLU A 185 13.37 2.42 18.79
C GLU A 185 13.07 3.86 19.21
N GLN A 186 13.28 4.19 20.48
CA GLN A 186 13.11 5.55 20.97
C GLN A 186 14.30 6.41 20.52
N ASN A 187 14.03 7.54 19.87
CA ASN A 187 15.08 8.52 19.58
C ASN A 187 15.20 9.50 20.75
N ILE A 188 16.39 9.61 21.31
CA ILE A 188 16.72 10.73 22.19
C ILE A 188 16.98 11.95 21.28
N ARG A 189 15.92 12.71 20.97
CA ARG A 189 16.04 13.93 20.17
C ARG A 189 16.72 15.03 20.99
N ARG A 190 18.01 15.25 20.78
CA ARG A 190 18.69 16.52 21.12
C ARG A 190 18.74 17.39 19.86
N SER A 191 17.59 17.84 19.37
CA SER A 191 17.51 18.60 18.11
C SER A 191 17.95 20.06 18.25
N GLY A 192 18.32 20.51 19.46
CA GLY A 192 18.59 21.93 19.75
C GLY A 192 17.35 22.83 19.66
N SER A 193 16.18 22.28 19.27
CA SER A 193 14.89 22.98 19.27
C SER A 193 14.22 22.82 20.63
N MET A 194 13.92 23.94 21.29
CA MET A 194 13.21 24.01 22.57
C MET A 194 11.82 23.32 22.53
N TYR A 195 11.25 23.10 21.34
CA TYR A 195 9.95 22.44 21.17
C TYR A 195 10.00 20.92 21.36
N ASP A 196 11.17 20.29 21.17
CA ASP A 196 11.36 18.84 21.25
C ASP A 196 12.34 18.41 22.36
N ASP A 197 12.94 19.38 23.07
CA ASP A 197 13.96 19.13 24.08
C ASP A 197 13.33 18.66 25.41
N PRO A 198 13.79 17.52 25.99
CA PRO A 198 13.33 17.00 27.29
C PRO A 198 13.49 18.00 28.45
N LEU A 199 14.44 18.93 28.38
CA LEU A 199 14.62 19.97 29.39
C LEU A 199 13.41 20.92 29.48
N PHE A 200 12.64 21.05 28.39
CA PHE A 200 11.51 21.96 28.29
C PHE A 200 10.16 21.25 28.09
N ASN A 201 10.16 19.93 27.92
CA ASN A 201 8.97 19.15 27.62
C ASN A 201 8.98 17.84 28.42
N TYR A 202 7.88 17.56 29.12
CA TYR A 202 7.65 16.29 29.80
C TYR A 202 6.32 15.70 29.34
N SER A 203 6.27 14.39 29.15
CA SER A 203 5.03 13.64 28.97
C SER A 203 5.17 12.36 29.76
N ARG A 204 4.14 12.02 30.54
CA ARG A 204 4.11 10.78 31.32
C ARG A 204 4.12 9.56 30.41
N ASP A 205 3.37 9.63 29.32
CA ASP A 205 3.29 8.59 28.31
C ASP A 205 4.14 9.01 27.10
N ASP A 206 4.92 8.09 26.51
CA ASP A 206 5.73 8.40 25.33
C ASP A 206 4.82 8.84 24.16
N THR A 207 5.13 9.98 23.55
CA THR A 207 4.39 10.47 22.39
C THR A 207 4.86 9.75 21.12
N ASP A 208 3.96 9.54 20.15
CA ASP A 208 4.25 8.72 18.96
C ASP A 208 5.41 9.23 18.10
N ASP A 209 5.71 10.52 18.18
CA ASP A 209 6.83 11.18 17.51
C ASP A 209 8.21 10.82 18.10
N GLN A 210 8.28 10.27 19.30
CA GLN A 210 9.54 9.84 19.93
C GLN A 210 10.05 8.50 19.37
N TRP A 211 9.16 7.72 18.76
CA TRP A 211 9.42 6.38 18.28
C TRP A 211 9.77 6.39 16.79
N THR A 212 10.79 5.63 16.39
CA THR A 212 11.09 5.35 14.98
C THR A 212 11.00 3.86 14.71
N ARG A 213 10.30 3.49 13.62
CA ARG A 213 10.26 2.10 13.16
C ARG A 213 11.69 1.61 12.90
N THR A 214 11.98 0.42 13.40
CA THR A 214 13.28 -0.24 13.22
C THR A 214 13.08 -1.72 12.90
N THR A 215 14.18 -2.41 12.63
CA THR A 215 14.23 -3.86 12.34
C THR A 215 14.42 -4.66 13.63
N ASP A 216 14.45 -5.98 13.51
CA ASP A 216 14.78 -6.86 14.64
C ASP A 216 16.16 -6.52 15.23
N PHE A 217 16.17 -6.08 16.50
CA PHE A 217 17.38 -5.70 17.23
C PHE A 217 18.04 -6.88 17.95
N THR A 218 17.37 -8.04 18.00
CA THR A 218 17.86 -9.19 18.75
C THR A 218 18.97 -9.91 17.99
N PRO A 219 19.92 -10.57 18.69
CA PRO A 219 20.92 -11.40 18.05
C PRO A 219 20.27 -12.45 17.13
N SER A 220 20.84 -12.62 15.94
CA SER A 220 20.34 -13.54 14.89
C SER A 220 18.91 -13.28 14.43
N ALA A 221 18.35 -12.10 14.68
CA ALA A 221 16.95 -11.76 14.36
C ALA A 221 15.95 -12.80 14.93
N SER A 222 16.03 -13.00 16.25
CA SER A 222 15.23 -13.97 17.01
C SER A 222 13.74 -13.63 17.06
N ILE A 223 13.35 -12.35 17.00
CA ILE A 223 11.93 -11.94 16.92
C ILE A 223 11.36 -12.43 15.59
N GLY A 224 12.07 -12.18 14.48
CA GLY A 224 11.64 -12.61 13.16
C GLY A 224 11.53 -14.14 13.01
N GLN A 225 12.36 -14.90 13.74
CA GLN A 225 12.30 -16.37 13.77
C GLN A 225 11.19 -16.94 14.67
N SER A 226 10.52 -16.12 15.47
CA SER A 226 9.57 -16.61 16.47
C SER A 226 8.13 -16.46 15.99
N TYR A 227 7.30 -17.45 16.31
CA TYR A 227 5.84 -17.36 16.17
C TYR A 227 5.13 -17.42 17.53
N ILE A 228 5.90 -17.48 18.63
CA ILE A 228 5.39 -17.41 20.00
C ILE A 228 6.11 -16.32 20.77
N LEU A 229 5.32 -15.45 21.41
CA LEU A 229 5.73 -14.54 22.45
C LEU A 229 5.27 -15.13 23.78
N CYS A 230 6.20 -15.52 24.64
CA CYS A 230 5.91 -16.11 25.94
C CYS A 230 6.26 -15.12 27.05
N LEU A 231 5.26 -14.65 27.77
CA LEU A 231 5.44 -13.81 28.96
C LEU A 231 5.55 -14.70 30.20
N GLU A 232 6.71 -14.68 30.84
CA GLU A 232 6.88 -15.18 32.20
C GLU A 232 6.35 -14.12 33.18
N LEU A 233 5.30 -14.48 33.92
CA LEU A 233 4.57 -13.56 34.79
C LEU A 233 5.25 -13.47 36.18
N PRO A 234 5.25 -12.27 36.79
CA PRO A 234 5.66 -12.11 38.19
C PRO A 234 4.83 -13.00 39.13
N HIS A 235 5.44 -13.42 40.25
CA HIS A 235 4.77 -14.27 41.24
C HIS A 235 3.46 -13.67 41.77
N ILE A 236 3.39 -12.34 41.90
CA ILE A 236 2.20 -11.60 42.32
C ILE A 236 1.71 -10.81 41.10
N CYS A 237 0.71 -11.35 40.40
CA CYS A 237 0.10 -10.70 39.25
C CYS A 237 -1.37 -11.14 39.11
N TYR A 238 -2.26 -10.16 38.87
CA TYR A 238 -3.66 -10.39 38.52
C TYR A 238 -3.83 -10.04 37.04
N LEU A 239 -3.91 -11.06 36.18
CA LEU A 239 -4.23 -10.83 34.78
C LEU A 239 -5.69 -10.40 34.62
N PRO A 240 -6.01 -9.52 33.64
CA PRO A 240 -7.39 -9.21 33.29
C PRO A 240 -8.10 -10.46 32.77
N ASN A 241 -9.42 -10.44 32.68
CA ASN A 241 -10.17 -11.51 32.06
C ASN A 241 -9.96 -11.50 30.54
N ILE A 242 -8.83 -12.05 30.07
CA ILE A 242 -8.43 -12.06 28.66
C ILE A 242 -9.53 -12.69 27.77
N ARG A 243 -10.29 -13.65 28.31
CA ARG A 243 -11.40 -14.31 27.60
C ARG A 243 -12.53 -13.35 27.18
N GLU A 244 -12.74 -12.25 27.90
CA GLU A 244 -13.74 -11.23 27.51
C GLU A 244 -13.33 -10.46 26.25
N TYR A 245 -12.03 -10.43 25.95
CA TYR A 245 -11.47 -9.65 24.85
C TYR A 245 -10.94 -10.49 23.70
N PHE A 246 -10.64 -11.78 23.96
CA PHE A 246 -10.13 -12.74 22.98
C PHE A 246 -10.92 -14.04 23.01
N VAL A 247 -11.44 -14.43 21.85
CA VAL A 247 -12.27 -15.63 21.68
C VAL A 247 -11.45 -16.92 21.86
N TYR A 248 -10.24 -16.97 21.28
CA TYR A 248 -9.36 -18.14 21.34
C TYR A 248 -8.39 -18.03 22.53
N TYR A 249 -8.92 -18.33 23.72
CA TYR A 249 -8.18 -18.30 24.98
C TYR A 249 -8.32 -19.60 25.79
N GLU A 250 -7.20 -20.28 26.01
CA GLU A 250 -7.13 -21.53 26.78
C GLU A 250 -6.35 -21.37 28.10
N VAL A 251 -6.72 -22.16 29.11
CA VAL A 251 -6.04 -22.22 30.41
C VAL A 251 -5.65 -23.66 30.67
N HIS A 252 -4.38 -23.87 31.01
CA HIS A 252 -3.80 -25.18 31.29
C HIS A 252 -3.17 -25.16 32.69
N ASP A 253 -3.54 -26.11 33.55
CA ASP A 253 -3.00 -26.23 34.92
C ASP A 253 -1.77 -27.15 34.98
N ASP A 254 -0.92 -27.06 33.95
CA ASP A 254 0.22 -27.94 33.73
C ASP A 254 1.56 -27.21 33.83
N VAL A 255 2.64 -27.99 34.01
CA VAL A 255 4.01 -27.47 33.95
C VAL A 255 4.40 -27.19 32.50
N PHE A 256 4.89 -25.98 32.26
CA PHE A 256 5.43 -25.54 30.97
C PHE A 256 6.94 -25.33 31.09
N HIS A 257 7.70 -25.86 30.13
CA HIS A 257 9.16 -25.85 30.18
C HIS A 257 9.76 -24.91 29.14
N LEU A 258 10.71 -24.09 29.59
CA LEU A 258 11.57 -23.29 28.72
C LEU A 258 12.90 -24.01 28.50
N GLN A 259 13.29 -24.20 27.24
CA GLN A 259 14.56 -24.77 26.84
C GLN A 259 15.35 -23.73 26.04
N ARG A 260 16.66 -23.64 26.26
CA ARG A 260 17.52 -22.77 25.46
C ARG A 260 17.54 -23.25 24.00
N GLY A 261 17.13 -22.36 23.09
CA GLY A 261 17.13 -22.57 21.65
C GLY A 261 18.33 -21.97 20.96
N HIS A 262 18.48 -22.30 19.68
CA HIS A 262 19.46 -21.72 18.76
C HIS A 262 18.76 -21.29 17.47
N SER A 263 19.37 -20.35 16.74
CA SER A 263 18.88 -19.93 15.43
C SER A 263 18.80 -21.15 14.51
N TYR A 264 17.61 -21.38 13.96
CA TYR A 264 17.37 -22.42 12.95
C TYR A 264 17.34 -21.84 11.53
N SER A 265 17.33 -20.50 11.41
CA SER A 265 17.47 -19.82 10.14
C SER A 265 18.89 -19.96 9.58
N SER A 266 19.00 -20.21 8.28
CA SER A 266 20.26 -20.29 7.55
C SER A 266 20.87 -18.94 7.22
N ASN A 267 20.08 -17.87 7.30
CA ASN A 267 20.49 -16.51 6.99
C ASN A 267 19.95 -15.56 8.07
N THR A 268 20.79 -14.66 8.56
CA THR A 268 20.43 -13.67 9.60
C THR A 268 19.80 -12.40 9.03
N CYS A 269 20.02 -12.10 7.75
CA CYS A 269 19.37 -11.00 7.04
C CYS A 269 17.95 -11.37 6.61
N PHE A 270 17.73 -12.64 6.26
CA PHE A 270 16.45 -13.18 5.82
C PHE A 270 15.99 -14.30 6.76
N VAL A 271 15.23 -13.93 7.80
CA VAL A 271 14.69 -14.86 8.79
C VAL A 271 13.16 -14.97 8.71
N PRO A 272 12.56 -16.11 9.09
CA PRO A 272 13.20 -17.42 9.15
C PRO A 272 13.31 -18.00 7.73
N VAL A 273 14.51 -18.45 7.35
CA VAL A 273 14.71 -19.26 6.14
C VAL A 273 15.42 -20.54 6.55
N VAL A 274 14.81 -21.68 6.27
CA VAL A 274 15.38 -23.01 6.53
C VAL A 274 16.01 -23.57 5.26
N LYS A 275 17.05 -24.39 5.44
CA LYS A 275 17.75 -25.12 4.38
C LYS A 275 17.92 -26.58 4.75
N SER A 276 17.92 -27.47 3.75
CA SER A 276 18.35 -28.85 3.96
C SER A 276 19.82 -28.89 4.37
N HIS A 277 20.18 -29.85 5.21
CA HIS A 277 21.58 -30.12 5.58
C HIS A 277 22.20 -31.15 4.62
N HIS A 278 23.52 -31.33 4.72
CA HIS A 278 24.37 -32.01 3.73
C HIS A 278 23.77 -33.30 3.11
N PHE A 279 23.98 -33.47 1.79
CA PHE A 279 23.68 -34.66 0.97
C PHE A 279 22.21 -34.98 0.66
N THR A 280 21.25 -34.15 1.06
CA THR A 280 19.84 -34.35 0.69
C THR A 280 19.39 -33.33 -0.36
N ASP A 281 19.17 -33.81 -1.59
CA ASP A 281 18.65 -33.01 -2.69
C ASP A 281 17.15 -32.76 -2.47
N VAL A 282 16.79 -31.52 -2.14
CA VAL A 282 15.42 -31.05 -1.96
C VAL A 282 15.15 -29.98 -3.01
N PRO A 283 14.24 -30.23 -3.97
CA PRO A 283 13.95 -29.29 -5.04
C PRO A 283 13.53 -27.92 -4.51
N TYR A 284 13.90 -26.87 -5.25
CA TYR A 284 13.57 -25.47 -4.96
C TYR A 284 12.10 -25.28 -4.58
N GLU A 285 11.16 -25.84 -5.37
CA GLU A 285 9.72 -25.72 -5.13
C GLU A 285 9.25 -26.32 -3.80
N ILE A 286 9.85 -27.45 -3.38
CA ILE A 286 9.54 -28.12 -2.13
C ILE A 286 10.12 -27.31 -0.96
N LEU A 287 11.38 -26.86 -1.09
CA LEU A 287 12.02 -26.02 -0.09
C LEU A 287 11.30 -24.69 0.10
N PHE A 288 10.78 -24.11 -0.99
CA PHE A 288 9.98 -22.88 -0.96
C PHE A 288 8.69 -23.09 -0.15
N LYS A 289 7.97 -24.19 -0.38
CA LYS A 289 6.75 -24.52 0.38
C LYS A 289 7.05 -24.83 1.85
N ILE A 290 8.16 -25.50 2.17
CA ILE A 290 8.59 -25.75 3.56
C ILE A 290 8.84 -24.41 4.27
N ASN A 291 9.56 -23.49 3.62
CA ASN A 291 9.80 -22.16 4.16
C ASN A 291 8.49 -21.39 4.42
N HIS A 292 7.55 -21.43 3.47
CA HIS A 292 6.20 -20.87 3.66
C HIS A 292 5.51 -21.43 4.92
N LEU A 293 5.53 -22.75 5.11
CA LEU A 293 4.90 -23.40 6.27
C LEU A 293 5.58 -23.02 7.60
N VAL A 294 6.91 -22.88 7.62
CA VAL A 294 7.67 -22.43 8.80
C VAL A 294 7.37 -20.97 9.13
N GLN A 295 7.37 -20.11 8.12
CA GLN A 295 7.14 -18.67 8.28
C GLN A 295 5.73 -18.36 8.78
N ASN A 296 4.73 -19.17 8.42
CA ASN A 296 3.35 -19.05 8.92
C ASN A 296 3.09 -19.82 10.23
N GLY A 297 4.13 -20.38 10.86
CA GLY A 297 3.99 -21.12 12.12
C GLY A 297 3.22 -22.43 11.99
N THR A 298 2.96 -22.92 10.77
CA THR A 298 2.36 -24.24 10.53
C THR A 298 3.36 -25.35 10.84
N LEU A 299 4.64 -25.13 10.53
CA LEU A 299 5.76 -25.98 10.89
C LEU A 299 6.64 -25.29 11.92
N SER A 300 7.07 -26.02 12.96
CA SER A 300 8.05 -25.50 13.88
C SER A 300 9.46 -25.69 13.33
N GLY A 301 10.11 -24.61 12.91
CA GLY A 301 11.44 -24.61 12.29
C GLY A 301 12.51 -25.44 13.04
N PRO A 302 12.66 -25.31 14.38
CA PRO A 302 13.63 -26.10 15.15
C PRO A 302 13.38 -27.62 15.15
N THR A 303 12.22 -28.09 14.68
CA THR A 303 11.89 -29.53 14.62
C THR A 303 12.25 -30.18 13.29
N LEU A 304 12.78 -29.41 12.33
CA LEU A 304 13.15 -29.90 11.01
C LEU A 304 14.57 -30.50 11.05
N ASP A 305 14.65 -31.83 11.12
CA ASP A 305 15.90 -32.60 11.16
C ASP A 305 16.23 -33.25 9.80
N ASP A 306 17.37 -33.94 9.73
CA ASP A 306 17.80 -34.65 8.52
C ASP A 306 16.78 -35.73 8.09
N ASN A 307 16.08 -36.35 9.04
CA ASN A 307 15.04 -37.32 8.73
C ASN A 307 13.86 -36.66 8.03
N PHE A 308 13.44 -35.47 8.47
CA PHE A 308 12.43 -34.68 7.79
C PHE A 308 12.85 -34.37 6.35
N TYR A 309 14.07 -33.84 6.15
CA TYR A 309 14.55 -33.50 4.81
C TYR A 309 14.65 -34.72 3.89
N ARG A 310 15.05 -35.88 4.42
CA ARG A 310 15.03 -37.14 3.66
C ARG A 310 13.61 -37.52 3.20
N LEU A 311 12.58 -37.31 4.03
CA LEU A 311 11.18 -37.61 3.68
C LEU A 311 10.57 -36.67 2.63
N VAL A 312 11.16 -35.50 2.42
CA VAL A 312 10.75 -34.51 1.41
C VAL A 312 11.72 -34.44 0.24
N SER A 313 12.64 -35.40 0.14
CA SER A 313 13.52 -35.58 -1.01
C SER A 313 12.88 -36.53 -2.03
N PRO A 314 12.90 -36.18 -3.33
CA PRO A 314 12.42 -37.06 -4.40
C PRO A 314 13.11 -38.43 -4.46
N GLY A 315 14.33 -38.54 -3.89
CA GLY A 315 15.03 -39.83 -3.79
C GLY A 315 14.36 -40.82 -2.82
N TYR A 316 13.48 -40.37 -1.93
CA TYR A 316 12.79 -41.21 -0.94
C TYR A 316 11.30 -41.42 -1.24
N GLU A 317 10.61 -40.39 -1.71
CA GLU A 317 9.17 -40.42 -2.01
C GLU A 317 8.88 -39.64 -3.29
N CYS A 318 7.84 -40.03 -4.03
CA CYS A 318 7.48 -39.36 -5.28
C CYS A 318 7.13 -37.88 -5.03
N ILE A 319 7.61 -36.99 -5.90
CA ILE A 319 7.45 -35.54 -5.77
C ILE A 319 5.98 -35.09 -5.65
N ASP A 320 5.06 -35.74 -6.35
CA ASP A 320 3.62 -35.46 -6.27
C ASP A 320 3.03 -35.81 -4.89
N HIS A 321 3.52 -36.90 -4.27
CA HIS A 321 3.11 -37.27 -2.92
C HIS A 321 3.63 -36.24 -1.90
N ILE A 322 4.86 -35.76 -2.08
CA ILE A 322 5.47 -34.73 -1.23
C ILE A 322 4.65 -33.44 -1.33
N LYS A 323 4.41 -32.93 -2.55
CA LYS A 323 3.61 -31.71 -2.80
C LYS A 323 2.24 -31.79 -2.14
N ARG A 324 1.52 -32.89 -2.32
CA ARG A 324 0.19 -33.09 -1.71
C ARG A 324 0.24 -33.16 -0.19
N ALA A 325 1.26 -33.82 0.38
CA ALA A 325 1.41 -33.90 1.82
C ALA A 325 1.65 -32.50 2.42
N LEU A 326 2.53 -31.70 1.80
CA LEU A 326 2.77 -30.32 2.21
C LEU A 326 1.54 -29.43 2.02
N GLU A 327 0.76 -29.62 0.96
CA GLU A 327 -0.49 -28.89 0.75
C GLU A 327 -1.56 -29.25 1.79
N LYS A 328 -1.70 -30.54 2.14
CA LYS A 328 -2.55 -30.96 3.26
C LYS A 328 -2.08 -30.37 4.58
N MET A 329 -0.78 -30.20 4.74
CA MET A 329 -0.19 -29.64 5.95
C MET A 329 -0.54 -28.15 6.12
N SER A 330 -0.65 -27.37 5.03
CA SER A 330 -1.07 -25.96 5.11
C SER A 330 -2.48 -25.75 5.66
N TYR A 331 -3.34 -26.78 5.65
CA TYR A 331 -4.69 -26.71 6.22
C TYR A 331 -4.76 -27.12 7.70
N LEU A 332 -3.63 -27.41 8.35
CA LEU A 332 -3.61 -27.74 9.77
C LEU A 332 -3.98 -26.50 10.61
N LYS A 333 -4.89 -26.69 11.56
CA LYS A 333 -5.32 -25.63 12.50
C LYS A 333 -4.32 -25.40 13.65
N LYS A 334 -3.36 -26.30 13.84
CA LYS A 334 -2.34 -26.25 14.89
C LYS A 334 -0.96 -26.49 14.29
N THR A 335 0.06 -25.92 14.90
CA THR A 335 1.46 -26.12 14.50
C THR A 335 1.84 -27.60 14.59
N CYS A 336 2.44 -28.12 13.52
CA CYS A 336 2.96 -29.47 13.49
C CYS A 336 4.33 -29.52 14.18
N LEU A 337 4.37 -30.18 15.35
CA LEU A 337 5.56 -30.32 16.20
C LEU A 337 6.34 -31.63 15.95
N ASN A 338 5.75 -32.58 15.20
CA ASN A 338 6.43 -33.82 14.80
C ASN A 338 6.19 -34.08 13.30
N PRO A 339 6.84 -33.29 12.43
CA PRO A 339 6.60 -33.33 10.99
C PRO A 339 7.03 -34.64 10.35
N THR A 340 8.12 -35.26 10.83
CA THR A 340 8.63 -36.55 10.34
C THR A 340 7.60 -37.68 10.53
N LYS A 341 6.98 -37.77 11.72
CA LYS A 341 5.92 -38.75 11.98
C LYS A 341 4.68 -38.45 11.14
N TRP A 342 4.28 -37.19 11.06
CA TRP A 342 3.09 -36.77 10.31
C TRP A 342 3.22 -37.12 8.82
N LEU A 343 4.35 -36.78 8.18
CA LEU A 343 4.62 -37.11 6.78
C LEU A 343 4.61 -38.63 6.55
N SER A 344 5.28 -39.39 7.42
CA SER A 344 5.30 -40.85 7.34
C SER A 344 3.90 -41.47 7.39
N GLU A 345 3.01 -40.95 8.25
CA GLU A 345 1.62 -41.38 8.32
C GLU A 345 0.81 -40.98 7.08
N GLN A 346 1.04 -39.78 6.53
CA GLN A 346 0.38 -39.36 5.28
C GLN A 346 0.81 -40.21 4.08
N TYR A 347 2.10 -40.53 3.96
CA TYR A 347 2.59 -41.39 2.88
C TYR A 347 2.01 -42.80 3.00
N LYS A 348 1.91 -43.36 4.22
CA LYS A 348 1.21 -44.64 4.46
C LYS A 348 -0.26 -44.59 4.03
N LYS A 349 -0.97 -43.49 4.28
CA LYS A 349 -2.37 -43.30 3.84
C LYS A 349 -2.46 -43.19 2.32
N ASN A 350 -1.58 -42.42 1.68
CA ASN A 350 -1.56 -42.25 0.23
C ASN A 350 -1.28 -43.58 -0.49
N ARG A 351 -0.31 -44.37 -0.01
CA ARG A 351 0.02 -45.71 -0.57
C ARG A 351 -1.13 -46.73 -0.47
N ARG A 352 -2.05 -46.54 0.48
CA ARG A 352 -3.25 -47.40 0.63
C ARG A 352 -4.42 -46.97 -0.26
N SER A 353 -4.38 -45.77 -0.82
CA SER A 353 -5.40 -45.29 -1.76
C SER A 353 -5.09 -45.80 -3.17
N ARG A 354 -6.02 -46.54 -3.78
CA ARG A 354 -5.87 -47.08 -5.16
C ARG A 354 -6.12 -46.04 -6.27
N TYR A 355 -6.44 -44.79 -5.92
CA TYR A 355 -6.70 -43.73 -6.88
C TYR A 355 -5.43 -42.92 -7.16
N MET A 356 -4.89 -43.07 -8.36
CA MET A 356 -3.95 -42.12 -8.97
C MET A 356 -4.72 -40.82 -9.26
N LEU A 357 -4.83 -39.93 -8.29
CA LEU A 357 -5.28 -38.57 -8.53
C LEU A 357 -4.26 -37.84 -9.41
N LYS A 358 -4.71 -36.98 -10.32
CA LYS A 358 -3.84 -36.07 -11.10
C LYS A 358 -3.18 -35.02 -10.20
N SER A 359 -2.12 -34.36 -10.67
CA SER A 359 -1.46 -33.28 -9.94
C SER A 359 -2.47 -32.20 -9.52
N PRO A 360 -2.27 -31.52 -8.37
CA PRO A 360 -3.14 -30.41 -7.96
C PRO A 360 -2.93 -29.14 -8.80
N ASN A 361 -1.92 -29.13 -9.67
CA ASN A 361 -1.64 -27.99 -10.54
C ASN A 361 -2.71 -27.93 -11.63
N ILE A 362 -3.57 -26.92 -11.54
CA ILE A 362 -4.48 -26.54 -12.60
C ILE A 362 -3.61 -26.14 -13.78
N THR A 363 -3.74 -26.79 -14.93
CA THR A 363 -3.19 -26.27 -16.17
C THR A 363 -3.88 -24.95 -16.45
N LEU A 364 -3.10 -23.88 -16.53
CA LEU A 364 -3.63 -22.58 -16.95
C LEU A 364 -3.95 -22.72 -18.44
N ASP A 365 -5.22 -22.91 -18.77
CA ASP A 365 -5.70 -23.02 -20.15
C ASP A 365 -5.73 -21.64 -20.87
N ASP A 366 -5.41 -20.55 -20.16
CA ASP A 366 -5.44 -19.16 -20.66
C ASP A 366 -4.03 -18.63 -21.04
N ASP A 367 -3.89 -18.16 -22.29
CA ASP A 367 -2.69 -17.56 -22.93
C ASP A 367 -2.11 -16.30 -22.23
N GLY A 368 -2.63 -15.91 -21.06
CA GLY A 368 -2.30 -14.67 -20.36
C GLY A 368 -1.87 -14.83 -18.91
N LEU A 369 -1.86 -16.04 -18.34
CA LEU A 369 -1.60 -16.27 -16.92
C LEU A 369 -0.33 -17.09 -16.69
N VAL A 370 0.40 -16.77 -15.61
CA VAL A 370 1.63 -17.45 -15.22
C VAL A 370 1.68 -17.67 -13.71
N TYR A 371 2.29 -18.78 -13.32
CA TYR A 371 2.62 -19.11 -11.94
C TYR A 371 3.94 -18.45 -11.54
N VAL A 372 3.91 -17.61 -10.50
CA VAL A 372 5.09 -16.85 -10.06
C VAL A 372 5.22 -16.93 -8.54
N TYR A 373 6.42 -17.25 -8.06
CA TYR A 373 6.74 -17.22 -6.64
C TYR A 373 6.92 -15.79 -6.14
N ARG A 374 6.46 -15.54 -4.90
CA ARG A 374 6.53 -14.22 -4.28
C ARG A 374 7.18 -14.29 -2.90
N VAL A 375 8.08 -13.37 -2.60
CA VAL A 375 8.64 -13.17 -1.26
C VAL A 375 8.23 -11.79 -0.74
N GLN A 376 7.51 -11.77 0.38
CA GLN A 376 7.22 -10.54 1.12
C GLN A 376 8.26 -10.32 2.20
N ILE A 377 8.85 -9.12 2.23
CA ILE A 377 9.87 -8.72 3.19
C ILE A 377 9.25 -7.68 4.13
N THR A 378 9.22 -8.01 5.42
CA THR A 378 8.83 -7.13 6.52
C THR A 378 10.07 -6.66 7.28
N PRO A 379 9.96 -5.61 8.13
CA PRO A 379 11.06 -5.17 8.98
C PRO A 379 11.66 -6.26 9.89
N ALA A 380 10.85 -7.21 10.38
CA ALA A 380 11.31 -8.27 11.26
C ALA A 380 11.63 -9.59 10.53
N LYS A 381 10.87 -9.99 9.50
CA LYS A 381 11.00 -11.31 8.85
C LYS A 381 10.63 -11.33 7.36
N VAL A 382 10.68 -12.52 6.74
CA VAL A 382 10.25 -12.78 5.37
C VAL A 382 9.13 -13.82 5.31
N TYR A 383 8.30 -13.73 4.28
CA TYR A 383 7.21 -14.67 3.98
C TYR A 383 7.24 -15.09 2.52
N PHE A 384 7.20 -16.39 2.28
CA PHE A 384 7.25 -17.00 0.97
C PHE A 384 5.82 -17.37 0.59
N TYR A 385 5.40 -17.00 -0.61
CA TYR A 385 4.06 -17.27 -1.13
C TYR A 385 4.12 -17.80 -2.56
N GLY A 386 3.12 -18.59 -2.89
CA GLY A 386 2.91 -19.07 -4.23
C GLY A 386 3.37 -20.51 -4.49
N PRO A 387 3.46 -20.90 -5.77
CA PRO A 387 3.34 -20.00 -6.92
C PRO A 387 1.92 -19.41 -7.06
N GLU A 388 1.84 -18.08 -7.24
CA GLU A 388 0.57 -17.34 -7.38
C GLU A 388 0.25 -17.10 -8.85
N ILE A 389 -1.03 -17.12 -9.21
CA ILE A 389 -1.48 -16.78 -10.56
C ILE A 389 -1.32 -15.28 -10.77
N ASN A 390 -0.53 -14.90 -11.77
CA ASN A 390 -0.30 -13.52 -12.16
C ASN A 390 -0.58 -13.34 -13.65
N VAL A 391 -1.07 -12.16 -14.04
CA VAL A 391 -1.14 -11.78 -15.45
C VAL A 391 0.28 -11.65 -15.99
N SER A 392 0.55 -12.35 -17.08
CA SER A 392 1.87 -12.40 -17.69
C SER A 392 2.29 -11.03 -18.26
N ASN A 393 3.58 -10.89 -18.52
CA ASN A 393 4.15 -9.73 -19.19
C ASN A 393 5.13 -10.20 -20.27
N ARG A 394 5.57 -9.27 -21.10
CA ARG A 394 6.43 -9.54 -22.25
C ARG A 394 7.69 -10.35 -21.90
N VAL A 395 8.35 -10.00 -20.80
CA VAL A 395 9.59 -10.67 -20.37
C VAL A 395 9.30 -12.10 -19.94
N VAL A 396 8.34 -12.28 -19.05
CA VAL A 396 8.00 -13.57 -18.45
C VAL A 396 7.42 -14.54 -19.50
N ARG A 397 6.71 -14.03 -20.52
CA ARG A 397 6.28 -14.83 -21.68
C ARG A 397 7.45 -15.28 -22.56
N HIS A 398 8.38 -14.37 -22.86
CA HIS A 398 9.53 -14.72 -23.71
C HIS A 398 10.43 -15.76 -23.05
N TYR A 399 10.65 -15.64 -21.74
CA TYR A 399 11.45 -16.56 -20.94
C TYR A 399 10.59 -17.58 -20.18
N ALA A 400 9.52 -18.09 -20.79
CA ALA A 400 8.59 -19.03 -20.15
C ALA A 400 9.25 -20.36 -19.71
N ALA A 401 10.34 -20.77 -20.36
CA ALA A 401 11.12 -21.94 -19.94
C ALA A 401 11.89 -21.71 -18.63
N ASP A 402 12.09 -20.44 -18.24
CA ASP A 402 12.86 -20.01 -17.07
C ASP A 402 11.97 -19.43 -15.97
N LEU A 403 10.66 -19.73 -15.96
CA LEU A 403 9.71 -19.18 -14.99
C LEU A 403 10.12 -19.43 -13.53
N ASP A 404 10.68 -20.60 -13.24
CA ASP A 404 11.17 -20.95 -11.90
C ASP A 404 12.39 -20.14 -11.47
N ASN A 405 13.00 -19.36 -12.38
CA ASN A 405 14.10 -18.45 -12.11
C ASN A 405 13.61 -17.01 -11.91
N PHE A 406 12.33 -16.71 -12.12
CA PHE A 406 11.74 -15.41 -11.76
C PHE A 406 11.18 -15.43 -10.34
N LEU A 407 11.48 -14.38 -9.59
CA LEU A 407 10.92 -14.17 -8.26
C LEU A 407 10.37 -12.75 -8.12
N ARG A 408 9.14 -12.63 -7.62
CA ARG A 408 8.57 -11.34 -7.26
C ARG A 408 8.87 -11.03 -5.80
N ILE A 409 9.38 -9.85 -5.49
CA ILE A 409 9.54 -9.39 -4.11
C ILE A 409 8.62 -8.23 -3.80
N SER A 410 8.17 -8.11 -2.55
CA SER A 410 7.35 -7.00 -2.06
C SER A 410 7.81 -6.55 -0.67
N PHE A 411 7.91 -5.24 -0.46
CA PHE A 411 8.27 -4.66 0.84
C PHE A 411 7.02 -4.11 1.54
N VAL A 412 6.66 -4.73 2.65
CA VAL A 412 5.45 -4.43 3.43
C VAL A 412 5.79 -4.26 4.91
N ASP A 413 4.89 -3.66 5.68
CA ASP A 413 4.98 -3.61 7.14
C ASP A 413 4.39 -4.92 7.74
N GLU A 414 4.50 -5.12 9.06
CA GLU A 414 4.09 -6.38 9.73
C GLU A 414 2.59 -6.69 9.61
N ASP A 415 1.77 -5.67 9.38
CA ASP A 415 0.33 -5.76 9.11
C ASP A 415 0.00 -5.92 7.61
N CYS A 416 1.00 -6.23 6.79
CA CYS A 416 0.92 -6.32 5.33
C CYS A 416 0.58 -4.98 4.62
N GLU A 417 0.55 -3.87 5.34
CA GLU A 417 0.37 -2.54 4.77
C GLU A 417 1.65 -2.04 4.08
N LYS A 418 1.53 -0.98 3.28
CA LYS A 418 2.69 -0.38 2.61
C LYS A 418 3.59 0.33 3.62
N LEU A 419 4.89 0.11 3.53
CA LEU A 419 5.90 0.90 4.26
C LEU A 419 5.76 2.38 3.92
N ARG A 420 5.75 3.25 4.94
CA ARG A 420 5.55 4.69 4.77
C ARG A 420 6.89 5.42 4.59
N SER A 421 6.85 6.57 3.94
CA SER A 421 8.03 7.44 3.76
C SER A 421 8.68 7.87 5.07
N THR A 422 7.85 8.20 6.03
CA THR A 422 8.28 8.59 7.37
C THR A 422 9.03 7.49 8.10
N ASP A 423 8.84 6.22 7.71
CA ASP A 423 9.48 5.08 8.37
C ASP A 423 10.86 4.77 7.77
N LEU A 424 11.13 5.23 6.54
CA LEU A 424 12.40 5.02 5.84
C LEU A 424 13.40 6.17 6.02
N SER A 425 12.88 7.39 6.16
CA SER A 425 13.68 8.60 6.35
C SER A 425 13.08 9.45 7.47
N GLN A 426 13.92 9.81 8.44
CA GLN A 426 13.50 10.75 9.49
C GLN A 426 13.38 12.17 8.90
N ARG A 427 12.35 12.91 9.33
CA ARG A 427 12.21 14.34 9.01
C ARG A 427 13.31 15.13 9.72
N SER A 428 14.40 15.43 9.03
CA SER A 428 15.44 16.37 9.51
C SER A 428 14.99 17.81 9.31
N ALA A 429 15.49 18.73 10.14
CA ALA A 429 15.40 20.18 9.89
C ALA A 429 16.14 20.55 8.58
N PRO A 430 15.77 21.66 7.90
CA PRO A 430 16.44 22.08 6.67
C PRO A 430 17.95 22.27 6.93
N GLY A 431 18.79 21.56 6.17
CA GLY A 431 20.25 21.70 6.23
C GLY A 431 21.03 20.56 6.89
N ASN A 432 20.37 19.52 7.41
CA ASN A 432 21.05 18.33 7.95
C ASN A 432 20.69 17.08 7.13
N ASN A 433 21.70 16.35 6.64
CA ASN A 433 21.53 15.13 5.84
C ASN A 433 20.46 14.21 6.46
N THR A 434 19.49 13.80 5.63
CA THR A 434 18.42 12.86 5.97
C THR A 434 19.00 11.58 6.55
N ARG A 435 18.73 11.29 7.83
CA ARG A 435 19.19 10.06 8.48
C ARG A 435 18.32 8.89 7.99
N ARG A 436 18.91 8.01 7.17
CA ARG A 436 18.32 6.74 6.70
C ARG A 436 18.07 5.81 7.89
N THR A 437 16.88 5.20 7.95
CA THR A 437 16.51 4.29 9.05
C THR A 437 17.02 2.87 8.83
N ALA A 438 16.91 2.01 9.84
CA ALA A 438 17.22 0.59 9.71
C ALA A 438 16.36 -0.11 8.63
N LEU A 439 15.11 0.33 8.44
CA LEU A 439 14.23 -0.18 7.39
C LEU A 439 14.78 0.14 5.99
N TYR A 440 15.28 1.36 5.78
CA TYR A 440 15.93 1.74 4.52
C TYR A 440 17.09 0.80 4.21
N ASN A 441 17.98 0.58 5.19
CA ASN A 441 19.16 -0.27 5.00
C ASN A 441 18.77 -1.73 4.72
N ARG A 442 17.69 -2.22 5.34
CA ARG A 442 17.16 -3.56 5.07
C ARG A 442 16.69 -3.70 3.64
N VAL A 443 15.92 -2.76 3.11
CA VAL A 443 15.46 -2.86 1.71
C VAL A 443 16.62 -2.71 0.73
N LEU A 444 17.53 -1.77 1.00
CA LEU A 444 18.73 -1.58 0.18
C LEU A 444 19.54 -2.88 0.11
N SER A 445 19.76 -3.56 1.25
CA SER A 445 20.52 -4.80 1.27
C SER A 445 19.85 -5.94 0.51
N VAL A 446 18.52 -6.02 0.51
CA VAL A 446 17.78 -6.99 -0.33
C VAL A 446 18.00 -6.72 -1.82
N LEU A 447 17.91 -5.46 -2.23
CA LEU A 447 18.03 -5.08 -3.64
C LEU A 447 19.47 -5.19 -4.14
N SER A 448 20.46 -4.86 -3.31
CA SER A 448 21.88 -4.86 -3.70
C SER A 448 22.52 -6.24 -3.64
N ASN A 449 22.15 -7.05 -2.63
CA ASN A 449 22.83 -8.33 -2.37
C ASN A 449 22.04 -9.54 -2.89
N GLY A 450 20.81 -9.33 -3.39
CA GLY A 450 19.93 -10.40 -3.84
C GLY A 450 19.39 -11.28 -2.71
N ILE A 451 18.68 -12.35 -3.09
CA ILE A 451 18.10 -13.33 -2.18
C ILE A 451 18.52 -14.74 -2.61
N THR A 452 19.05 -15.54 -1.69
CA THR A 452 19.40 -16.95 -1.95
C THR A 452 18.34 -17.87 -1.36
N ILE A 453 17.78 -18.75 -2.17
CA ILE A 453 16.78 -19.74 -1.77
C ILE A 453 17.17 -21.08 -2.39
N GLY A 454 17.58 -22.04 -1.54
CA GLY A 454 18.11 -23.32 -2.01
C GLY A 454 19.40 -23.11 -2.81
N ASP A 455 19.41 -23.66 -4.02
CA ASP A 455 20.49 -23.57 -5.01
C ASP A 455 20.43 -22.31 -5.88
N LYS A 456 19.36 -21.51 -5.77
CA LYS A 456 19.14 -20.32 -6.61
C LYS A 456 19.51 -19.03 -5.88
N HIS A 457 20.28 -18.18 -6.55
CA HIS A 457 20.57 -16.81 -6.13
C HIS A 457 19.84 -15.83 -7.05
N PHE A 458 18.91 -15.04 -6.49
CA PHE A 458 18.05 -14.12 -7.23
C PHE A 458 18.58 -12.69 -7.14
N ASP A 459 19.01 -12.14 -8.28
CA ASP A 459 19.49 -10.78 -8.45
C ASP A 459 18.37 -9.83 -8.87
N PHE A 460 18.49 -8.54 -8.53
CA PHE A 460 17.53 -7.54 -8.99
C PHE A 460 17.49 -7.47 -10.53
N LEU A 461 16.26 -7.56 -11.06
CA LEU A 461 15.99 -7.50 -12.50
C LEU A 461 15.50 -6.12 -12.91
N ALA A 462 14.27 -5.76 -12.50
CA ALA A 462 13.59 -4.51 -12.82
C ALA A 462 12.25 -4.37 -12.05
N PHE A 463 11.55 -3.25 -12.24
CA PHE A 463 10.19 -3.01 -11.75
C PHE A 463 9.40 -2.17 -12.76
N SER A 464 8.10 -2.39 -12.85
CA SER A 464 7.16 -1.50 -13.56
C SER A 464 6.61 -0.41 -12.64
N SER A 465 5.94 0.59 -13.20
CA SER A 465 5.31 1.66 -12.40
C SER A 465 4.22 1.15 -11.46
N SER A 466 3.48 0.09 -11.82
CA SER A 466 2.50 -0.52 -10.93
C SER A 466 3.17 -1.25 -9.78
N GLN A 467 4.20 -2.05 -10.09
CA GLN A 467 4.97 -2.77 -9.08
C GLN A 467 5.63 -1.81 -8.08
N LEU A 468 6.17 -0.70 -8.57
CA LEU A 468 6.75 0.35 -7.73
C LEU A 468 5.72 0.97 -6.77
N ARG A 469 4.49 1.27 -7.24
CA ARG A 469 3.41 1.75 -6.35
C ARG A 469 3.06 0.75 -5.26
N ASP A 470 3.27 -0.54 -5.52
CA ASP A 470 3.02 -1.64 -4.58
C ASP A 470 4.29 -2.07 -3.82
N ASN A 471 5.35 -1.26 -3.83
CA ASN A 471 6.65 -1.54 -3.21
C ASN A 471 7.21 -2.91 -3.62
N SER A 472 7.10 -3.25 -4.91
CA SER A 472 7.48 -4.56 -5.44
C SER A 472 8.44 -4.46 -6.62
N ALA A 473 9.19 -5.54 -6.85
CA ALA A 473 10.16 -5.67 -7.94
C ALA A 473 10.30 -7.12 -8.40
N TRP A 474 10.90 -7.30 -9.58
CA TRP A 474 11.31 -8.60 -10.09
C TRP A 474 12.77 -8.86 -9.79
N MET A 475 13.04 -10.10 -9.39
CA MET A 475 14.37 -10.67 -9.28
C MET A 475 14.49 -11.85 -10.26
N PHE A 476 15.72 -12.17 -10.66
CA PHE A 476 16.02 -13.30 -11.54
C PHE A 476 17.20 -14.11 -11.04
N ALA A 477 17.06 -15.44 -11.02
CA ALA A 477 18.14 -16.35 -10.70
C ALA A 477 18.91 -16.72 -11.96
N SER A 478 20.16 -16.27 -12.05
CA SER A 478 21.02 -16.53 -13.20
C SER A 478 21.28 -18.03 -13.42
N ARG A 479 21.38 -18.44 -14.68
CA ARG A 479 21.84 -19.78 -15.08
C ARG A 479 22.87 -19.66 -16.19
N THR A 480 23.50 -20.77 -16.56
CA THR A 480 24.45 -20.80 -17.68
C THR A 480 23.80 -20.23 -18.94
N GLY A 481 24.40 -19.17 -19.49
CA GLY A 481 23.95 -18.48 -20.70
C GLY A 481 22.77 -17.52 -20.54
N LEU A 482 22.28 -17.26 -19.32
CA LEU A 482 21.23 -16.27 -19.08
C LEU A 482 21.32 -15.67 -17.68
N SER A 483 21.60 -14.37 -17.62
CA SER A 483 21.65 -13.55 -16.41
C SER A 483 20.58 -12.46 -16.42
N ALA A 484 20.38 -11.80 -15.27
CA ALA A 484 19.52 -10.62 -15.20
C ALA A 484 19.99 -9.49 -16.13
N SER A 485 21.29 -9.40 -16.44
CA SER A 485 21.83 -8.41 -17.37
C SER A 485 21.44 -8.71 -18.81
N ASP A 486 21.54 -9.97 -19.24
CA ASP A 486 21.19 -10.41 -20.59
C ASP A 486 19.71 -10.16 -20.88
N ILE A 487 18.84 -10.41 -19.90
CA ILE A 487 17.39 -10.11 -20.01
C ILE A 487 17.16 -8.60 -20.19
N ARG A 488 17.90 -7.74 -19.48
CA ARG A 488 17.77 -6.27 -19.64
C ARG A 488 18.27 -5.79 -20.99
N GLU A 489 19.34 -6.36 -21.51
CA GLU A 489 19.85 -6.07 -22.86
C GLU A 489 18.82 -6.46 -23.94
N TRP A 490 18.18 -7.62 -23.77
CA TRP A 490 17.10 -8.06 -24.66
C TRP A 490 15.88 -7.11 -24.67
N MET A 491 15.58 -6.42 -23.56
CA MET A 491 14.42 -5.51 -23.48
C MET A 491 14.54 -4.33 -24.44
N GLY A 492 15.75 -3.86 -24.74
CA GLY A 492 16.01 -2.75 -25.67
C GLY A 492 17.27 -1.95 -25.31
N ASP A 493 17.57 -0.95 -26.14
CA ASP A 493 18.71 -0.06 -25.94
C ASP A 493 18.31 1.18 -25.14
N PHE A 494 18.79 1.25 -23.89
CA PHE A 494 18.55 2.36 -22.96
C PHE A 494 19.75 3.30 -22.81
N ARG A 495 20.87 3.08 -23.52
CA ARG A 495 22.13 3.84 -23.32
C ARG A 495 21.91 5.34 -23.49
N ASN A 496 21.08 5.75 -24.45
CA ASN A 496 20.80 7.17 -24.70
C ASN A 496 19.99 7.88 -23.59
N ILE A 497 19.54 7.17 -22.54
CA ILE A 497 18.73 7.74 -21.47
C ILE A 497 19.61 8.04 -20.24
N ARG A 498 20.07 9.29 -20.13
CA ARG A 498 20.94 9.78 -19.04
C ARG A 498 20.19 10.24 -17.78
N ASN A 499 18.86 10.24 -17.80
CA ASN A 499 18.04 10.57 -16.63
C ASN A 499 17.57 9.27 -15.96
N VAL A 500 17.95 9.09 -14.68
CA VAL A 500 17.68 7.86 -13.91
C VAL A 500 16.19 7.54 -13.83
N ALA A 501 15.34 8.56 -13.65
CA ALA A 501 13.88 8.40 -13.60
C ALA A 501 13.29 7.85 -14.89
N LYS A 502 13.67 8.49 -16.00
CA LYS A 502 13.25 8.09 -17.33
C LYS A 502 13.77 6.69 -17.62
N TYR A 503 15.04 6.40 -17.31
CA TYR A 503 15.63 5.08 -17.52
C TYR A 503 14.83 3.99 -16.79
N ALA A 504 14.61 4.14 -15.48
CA ALA A 504 13.83 3.18 -14.69
C ALA A 504 12.43 2.97 -15.27
N ALA A 505 11.75 4.06 -15.61
CA ALA A 505 10.42 4.00 -16.21
C ALA A 505 10.43 3.29 -17.57
N ARG A 506 11.50 3.41 -18.36
CA ARG A 506 11.63 2.74 -19.67
C ARG A 506 11.97 1.26 -19.54
N LEU A 507 12.89 0.91 -18.65
CA LEU A 507 13.21 -0.48 -18.31
C LEU A 507 11.96 -1.25 -17.82
N GLY A 508 11.17 -0.60 -16.96
CA GLY A 508 9.95 -1.18 -16.39
C GLY A 508 8.79 -1.42 -17.36
N GLN A 509 8.85 -0.89 -18.59
CA GLN A 509 7.72 -1.00 -19.53
C GLN A 509 7.43 -2.44 -19.92
N SER A 510 8.48 -3.26 -20.09
CA SER A 510 8.38 -4.67 -20.48
C SER A 510 7.75 -5.56 -19.39
N PHE A 511 7.68 -5.07 -18.14
CA PHE A 511 7.03 -5.74 -17.01
C PHE A 511 5.58 -5.29 -16.76
N SER A 512 5.01 -4.50 -17.68
CA SER A 512 3.59 -4.17 -17.63
C SER A 512 2.77 -5.41 -17.96
N SER A 513 1.80 -5.74 -17.10
CA SER A 513 0.81 -6.77 -17.38
C SER A 513 0.10 -6.44 -18.69
N SER A 514 0.08 -7.40 -19.62
CA SER A 514 -0.36 -7.17 -20.99
C SER A 514 -0.76 -8.48 -21.64
N THR A 515 -1.60 -8.40 -22.67
CA THR A 515 -1.95 -9.54 -23.54
C THR A 515 -1.09 -9.46 -24.80
N GLU A 516 -0.31 -10.50 -25.08
CA GLU A 516 0.41 -10.62 -26.34
C GLU A 516 -0.58 -10.92 -27.47
N THR A 517 -0.42 -10.25 -28.61
CA THR A 517 -1.37 -10.37 -29.71
C THR A 517 -0.72 -10.93 -30.97
N LEU A 518 -0.18 -10.07 -31.84
CA LEU A 518 0.34 -10.43 -33.14
C LEU A 518 1.74 -9.84 -33.35
N LYS A 519 2.54 -10.50 -34.19
CA LYS A 519 3.81 -9.94 -34.66
C LYS A 519 3.52 -9.02 -35.85
N VAL A 520 4.08 -7.81 -35.80
CA VAL A 520 3.95 -6.81 -36.86
C VAL A 520 5.34 -6.47 -37.36
N HIS A 521 5.65 -6.78 -38.61
CA HIS A 521 6.97 -6.49 -39.15
C HIS A 521 7.15 -4.99 -39.43
N LYS A 522 8.40 -4.52 -39.43
CA LYS A 522 8.73 -3.11 -39.68
C LYS A 522 8.16 -2.59 -41.01
N TYR A 523 8.07 -3.42 -42.06
CA TYR A 523 7.50 -3.04 -43.35
C TYR A 523 5.96 -2.95 -43.35
N GLU A 524 5.29 -3.35 -42.27
CA GLU A 524 3.84 -3.22 -42.07
C GLU A 524 3.49 -2.01 -41.19
N VAL A 525 4.51 -1.32 -40.67
CA VAL A 525 4.40 -0.15 -39.81
C VAL A 525 4.81 1.10 -40.58
N LYS A 526 3.95 2.12 -40.55
CA LYS A 526 4.26 3.45 -41.06
C LYS A 526 4.77 4.35 -39.93
N GLU A 527 5.92 4.98 -40.12
CA GLU A 527 6.33 6.08 -39.25
C GLU A 527 5.66 7.38 -39.73
N ALA A 528 4.72 7.89 -38.94
CA ALA A 528 3.97 9.11 -39.22
C ALA A 528 4.57 10.30 -38.43
N PRO A 529 4.55 11.52 -39.00
CA PRO A 529 4.96 12.70 -38.26
C PRO A 529 3.96 13.00 -37.13
N ASP A 530 4.49 13.60 -36.06
CA ASP A 530 3.65 14.17 -35.01
C ASP A 530 2.86 15.37 -35.53
N VAL A 531 1.59 15.48 -35.12
CA VAL A 531 0.71 16.57 -35.50
C VAL A 531 1.00 17.77 -34.62
N THR A 532 1.45 18.85 -35.24
CA THR A 532 1.74 20.13 -34.59
C THR A 532 1.13 21.27 -35.40
N ASN A 533 0.93 22.41 -34.75
CA ASN A 533 0.46 23.66 -35.37
C ASN A 533 1.60 24.69 -35.50
N GLY A 534 2.87 24.26 -35.46
CA GLY A 534 4.03 25.14 -35.44
C GLY A 534 4.32 25.83 -34.10
N THR A 535 3.54 25.51 -33.04
CA THR A 535 3.83 25.95 -31.66
C THR A 535 4.63 24.89 -30.89
N LYS A 536 4.86 25.12 -29.59
CA LYS A 536 5.53 24.15 -28.69
C LYS A 536 4.72 22.86 -28.44
N TYR A 537 3.45 22.81 -28.84
CA TYR A 537 2.55 21.71 -28.49
C TYR A 537 2.43 20.65 -29.59
N VAL A 538 2.37 19.39 -29.15
CA VAL A 538 2.10 18.22 -29.99
C VAL A 538 0.69 17.72 -29.72
N PHE A 539 -0.17 17.71 -30.75
CA PHE A 539 -1.57 17.28 -30.63
C PHE A 539 -1.71 15.76 -30.61
N SER A 540 -0.76 15.06 -31.22
CA SER A 540 -0.74 13.59 -31.33
C SER A 540 0.19 12.92 -30.32
N ASP A 541 0.53 13.58 -29.21
CA ASP A 541 1.50 13.06 -28.25
C ASP A 541 1.01 11.73 -27.65
N GLY A 542 1.71 10.65 -27.97
CA GLY A 542 1.40 9.32 -27.46
C GLY A 542 0.31 8.55 -28.20
N ILE A 543 -0.20 9.01 -29.34
CA ILE A 543 -1.22 8.30 -30.13
C ILE A 543 -0.80 8.04 -31.57
N GLY A 544 -1.20 6.88 -32.11
CA GLY A 544 -1.07 6.48 -33.52
C GLY A 544 -2.38 5.90 -34.07
N THR A 545 -2.32 5.25 -35.22
CA THR A 545 -3.48 4.58 -35.82
C THR A 545 -3.25 3.09 -36.06
N ILE A 546 -4.35 2.34 -36.06
CA ILE A 546 -4.42 0.92 -36.42
C ILE A 546 -5.45 0.73 -37.54
N SER A 547 -5.14 -0.06 -38.56
CA SER A 547 -6.14 -0.36 -39.62
C SER A 547 -7.33 -1.15 -39.06
N ALA A 548 -8.51 -1.00 -39.65
CA ALA A 548 -9.72 -1.69 -39.19
C ALA A 548 -9.58 -3.23 -39.24
N ASP A 549 -9.02 -3.77 -40.32
CA ASP A 549 -8.82 -5.21 -40.49
C ASP A 549 -7.87 -5.77 -39.42
N PHE A 550 -6.75 -5.08 -39.18
CA PHE A 550 -5.80 -5.52 -38.16
C PHE A 550 -6.33 -5.35 -36.73
N ALA A 551 -7.15 -4.32 -36.47
CA ALA A 551 -7.81 -4.15 -35.18
C ALA A 551 -8.77 -5.31 -34.86
N ASP A 552 -9.46 -5.84 -35.86
CA ASP A 552 -10.32 -7.03 -35.71
C ASP A 552 -9.51 -8.29 -35.36
N GLU A 553 -8.37 -8.51 -36.05
CA GLU A 553 -7.45 -9.60 -35.74
C GLU A 553 -6.92 -9.51 -34.29
N VAL A 554 -6.50 -8.31 -33.88
CA VAL A 554 -6.03 -8.02 -32.51
C VAL A 554 -7.14 -8.25 -31.48
N SER A 555 -8.38 -7.89 -31.79
CA SER A 555 -9.54 -8.07 -30.91
C SER A 555 -9.82 -9.55 -30.65
N LYS A 556 -9.81 -10.36 -31.70
CA LYS A 556 -9.97 -11.82 -31.60
C LYS A 556 -8.89 -12.45 -30.72
N LYS A 557 -7.63 -11.99 -30.83
CA LYS A 557 -6.53 -12.44 -29.95
C LYS A 557 -6.67 -11.98 -28.51
N CYS A 558 -7.33 -10.85 -28.26
CA CYS A 558 -7.69 -10.40 -26.91
C CYS A 558 -8.95 -11.12 -26.34
N ASN A 559 -9.43 -12.19 -26.98
CA ASN A 559 -10.68 -12.89 -26.65
C ASN A 559 -11.93 -11.98 -26.70
N LEU A 560 -11.90 -10.94 -27.54
CA LEU A 560 -13.03 -10.04 -27.79
C LEU A 560 -13.72 -10.43 -29.09
N THR A 561 -14.64 -11.39 -29.02
CA THR A 561 -15.35 -11.92 -30.19
C THR A 561 -16.64 -11.16 -30.53
N CYS A 562 -17.21 -10.45 -29.55
CA CYS A 562 -18.50 -9.76 -29.71
C CYS A 562 -18.39 -8.38 -30.37
N PHE A 563 -17.23 -7.72 -30.31
CA PHE A 563 -16.99 -6.41 -30.92
C PHE A 563 -15.50 -6.09 -31.04
N THR A 564 -15.16 -5.19 -31.95
CA THR A 564 -13.82 -4.60 -32.11
C THR A 564 -13.76 -3.26 -31.35
N PRO A 565 -12.88 -3.08 -30.34
CA PRO A 565 -12.65 -1.80 -29.69
C PRO A 565 -12.12 -0.74 -30.67
N SER A 566 -12.54 0.51 -30.50
CA SER A 566 -12.09 1.63 -31.36
C SER A 566 -10.67 2.09 -31.07
N ALA A 567 -10.11 1.78 -29.89
CA ALA A 567 -8.76 2.14 -29.52
C ALA A 567 -8.11 1.12 -28.59
N PHE A 568 -6.80 0.97 -28.69
CA PHE A 568 -5.98 0.06 -27.89
C PHE A 568 -4.80 0.80 -27.29
N GLN A 569 -4.57 0.64 -25.99
CA GLN A 569 -3.32 1.03 -25.36
C GLN A 569 -2.29 -0.07 -25.59
N ILE A 570 -1.17 0.25 -26.22
CA ILE A 570 -0.21 -0.73 -26.73
C ILE A 570 1.20 -0.55 -26.18
N ARG A 571 1.97 -1.64 -26.27
CA ARG A 571 3.43 -1.64 -26.29
C ARG A 571 3.89 -2.39 -27.53
N TYR A 572 4.80 -1.81 -28.29
CA TYR A 572 5.35 -2.42 -29.51
C TYR A 572 6.81 -1.99 -29.66
N GLY A 573 7.76 -2.91 -29.55
CA GLY A 573 9.17 -2.55 -29.41
C GLY A 573 9.38 -1.53 -28.27
N GLY A 574 10.00 -0.40 -28.57
CA GLY A 574 10.14 0.75 -27.67
C GLY A 574 9.03 1.80 -27.76
N TYR A 575 7.97 1.55 -28.54
CA TYR A 575 6.80 2.41 -28.66
C TYR A 575 5.81 2.17 -27.51
N LYS A 576 5.36 3.26 -26.90
CA LYS A 576 4.28 3.31 -25.89
C LYS A 576 3.24 4.34 -26.31
N GLY A 577 1.98 3.95 -26.29
CA GLY A 577 0.89 4.87 -26.55
C GLY A 577 -0.46 4.19 -26.77
N VAL A 578 -1.38 4.93 -27.37
CA VAL A 578 -2.66 4.43 -27.89
C VAL A 578 -2.60 4.32 -29.41
N VAL A 579 -3.30 3.34 -29.99
CA VAL A 579 -3.62 3.31 -31.41
C VAL A 579 -5.14 3.27 -31.59
N ALA A 580 -5.66 4.19 -32.41
CA ALA A 580 -7.08 4.29 -32.71
C ALA A 580 -7.38 3.78 -34.12
N ILE A 581 -8.58 3.22 -34.33
CA ILE A 581 -8.97 2.69 -35.64
C ILE A 581 -9.02 3.82 -36.67
N ASP A 582 -8.26 3.65 -37.75
CA ASP A 582 -8.40 4.40 -38.99
C ASP A 582 -8.93 3.46 -40.09
N PRO A 583 -10.21 3.56 -40.46
CA PRO A 583 -10.82 2.74 -41.50
C PRO A 583 -10.19 2.91 -42.88
N THR A 584 -9.42 3.98 -43.10
CA THR A 584 -8.80 4.30 -44.40
C THR A 584 -7.34 3.85 -44.48
N SER A 585 -6.73 3.44 -43.37
CA SER A 585 -5.33 3.05 -43.31
C SER A 585 -5.10 1.69 -43.98
N ARG A 586 -4.10 1.64 -44.87
CA ARG A 586 -3.56 0.38 -45.44
C ARG A 586 -2.41 -0.22 -44.62
N TRP A 587 -1.90 0.52 -43.65
CA TRP A 587 -0.82 0.08 -42.77
C TRP A 587 -1.43 -0.55 -41.52
N LYS A 588 -0.86 -1.67 -41.06
CA LYS A 588 -1.31 -2.32 -39.82
C LYS A 588 -1.24 -1.35 -38.66
N LEU A 589 -0.12 -0.64 -38.53
CA LEU A 589 0.09 0.41 -37.54
C LEU A 589 0.70 1.65 -38.18
N SER A 590 0.25 2.84 -37.79
CA SER A 590 0.96 4.10 -38.03
C SER A 590 1.40 4.71 -36.71
N LEU A 591 2.70 4.71 -36.44
CA LEU A 591 3.28 5.13 -35.15
C LEU A 591 4.04 6.44 -35.30
N ARG A 592 4.09 7.23 -34.22
CA ARG A 592 4.68 8.57 -34.22
C ARG A 592 5.94 8.67 -33.37
N LYS A 593 6.77 9.68 -33.62
CA LYS A 593 8.04 9.89 -32.89
C LYS A 593 7.80 10.09 -31.39
N SER A 594 6.78 10.85 -31.00
CA SER A 594 6.36 11.03 -29.60
C SER A 594 6.11 9.71 -28.87
N MET A 595 5.69 8.65 -29.56
CA MET A 595 5.44 7.33 -28.98
C MET A 595 6.72 6.51 -28.77
N SER A 596 7.79 6.76 -29.52
CA SER A 596 9.06 6.03 -29.44
C SER A 596 9.88 6.48 -28.23
N LYS A 597 10.05 5.60 -27.25
CA LYS A 597 10.70 5.95 -25.97
C LYS A 597 12.13 5.42 -25.85
N PHE A 598 12.48 4.37 -26.58
CA PHE A 598 13.81 3.76 -26.68
C PHE A 598 13.88 2.88 -27.94
N GLN A 599 15.07 2.46 -28.36
CA GLN A 599 15.23 1.59 -29.54
C GLN A 599 15.09 0.12 -29.15
N SER A 600 14.40 -0.67 -29.97
CA SER A 600 14.21 -2.11 -29.74
C SER A 600 13.95 -2.81 -31.07
N GLU A 601 14.40 -4.06 -31.18
CA GLU A 601 14.15 -4.92 -32.34
C GLU A 601 12.88 -5.77 -32.21
N ASN A 602 12.21 -5.71 -31.06
CA ASN A 602 11.03 -6.51 -30.80
C ASN A 602 9.84 -6.07 -31.68
N ILE A 603 9.25 -7.03 -32.40
CA ILE A 603 8.15 -6.85 -33.36
C ILE A 603 6.78 -7.31 -32.82
N THR A 604 6.68 -7.62 -31.53
CA THR A 604 5.47 -8.17 -30.93
C THR A 604 4.59 -7.03 -30.40
N LEU A 605 3.31 -7.06 -30.76
CA LEU A 605 2.30 -6.13 -30.26
C LEU A 605 1.67 -6.66 -28.97
N ASP A 606 1.78 -5.88 -27.91
CA ASP A 606 1.11 -6.15 -26.63
C ASP A 606 0.01 -5.13 -26.39
N VAL A 607 -1.18 -5.59 -26.00
CA VAL A 607 -2.33 -4.77 -25.61
C VAL A 607 -2.44 -4.75 -24.08
N LEU A 608 -2.48 -3.55 -23.51
CA LEU A 608 -2.59 -3.33 -22.06
C LEU A 608 -4.03 -3.02 -21.66
N ALA A 609 -4.73 -2.26 -22.50
CA ALA A 609 -6.11 -1.86 -22.32
C ALA A 609 -6.73 -1.53 -23.67
N TYR A 610 -8.05 -1.42 -23.72
CA TYR A 610 -8.80 -1.07 -24.91
C TYR A 610 -10.03 -0.23 -24.55
N SER A 611 -10.59 0.48 -25.52
CA SER A 611 -11.80 1.28 -25.31
C SER A 611 -13.00 0.36 -25.01
N LYS A 612 -13.70 0.64 -23.91
CA LYS A 612 -14.84 -0.15 -23.44
C LYS A 612 -15.76 0.71 -22.58
N TYR A 613 -16.96 0.21 -22.30
CA TYR A 613 -17.82 0.80 -21.28
C TYR A 613 -17.08 0.88 -19.94
N GLN A 614 -16.89 2.09 -19.42
CA GLN A 614 -16.35 2.29 -18.07
C GLN A 614 -17.23 3.29 -17.29
N PRO A 615 -17.79 2.87 -16.13
CA PRO A 615 -18.61 3.75 -15.31
C PRO A 615 -17.78 4.92 -14.77
N CYS A 616 -18.42 6.09 -14.67
CA CYS A 616 -17.80 7.31 -14.22
C CYS A 616 -18.16 7.61 -12.77
N PHE A 617 -17.19 8.12 -12.00
CA PHE A 617 -17.41 8.48 -10.61
C PHE A 617 -16.80 9.85 -10.32
N LEU A 618 -17.53 10.67 -9.55
CA LEU A 618 -16.95 11.81 -8.86
C LEU A 618 -15.97 11.33 -7.79
N ASN A 619 -15.02 12.18 -7.47
CA ASN A 619 -14.10 12.01 -6.35
C ASN A 619 -13.92 13.37 -5.65
N ARG A 620 -13.22 13.37 -4.51
CA ARG A 620 -12.99 14.60 -3.72
C ARG A 620 -12.34 15.75 -4.50
N GLN A 621 -11.44 15.47 -5.44
CA GLN A 621 -10.76 16.49 -6.25
C GLN A 621 -11.73 17.12 -7.24
N LEU A 622 -12.45 16.28 -8.00
CA LEU A 622 -13.47 16.73 -8.95
C LEU A 622 -14.56 17.55 -8.24
N ILE A 623 -15.07 17.07 -7.10
CA ILE A 623 -16.11 17.79 -6.33
C ILE A 623 -15.60 19.18 -5.92
N THR A 624 -14.39 19.25 -5.34
CA THR A 624 -13.79 20.53 -4.92
C THR A 624 -13.66 21.51 -6.09
N LEU A 625 -13.17 21.04 -7.23
CA LEU A 625 -12.96 21.89 -8.41
C LEU A 625 -14.28 22.28 -9.08
N LEU A 626 -15.24 21.37 -9.23
CA LEU A 626 -16.56 21.67 -9.80
C LEU A 626 -17.34 22.65 -8.91
N SER A 627 -17.31 22.47 -7.58
CA SER A 627 -17.86 23.43 -6.60
C SER A 627 -17.22 24.80 -6.78
N THR A 628 -15.88 24.84 -6.86
CA THR A 628 -15.14 26.07 -7.15
C THR A 628 -15.58 26.68 -8.48
N LEU A 629 -15.84 25.91 -9.53
CA LEU A 629 -16.29 26.43 -10.83
C LEU A 629 -17.81 26.71 -10.88
N GLY A 630 -18.49 26.74 -9.74
CA GLY A 630 -19.87 27.24 -9.61
C GLY A 630 -20.95 26.18 -9.71
N VAL A 631 -20.62 24.89 -9.65
CA VAL A 631 -21.61 23.83 -9.40
C VAL A 631 -22.05 23.91 -7.94
N ARG A 632 -23.37 23.92 -7.67
CA ARG A 632 -23.88 24.07 -6.31
C ARG A 632 -23.61 22.82 -5.48
N ASP A 633 -23.16 22.99 -4.23
CA ASP A 633 -22.83 21.88 -3.34
C ASP A 633 -24.01 20.92 -3.08
N SER A 634 -25.23 21.46 -3.05
CA SER A 634 -26.46 20.67 -2.89
C SER A 634 -26.68 19.63 -3.99
N ILE A 635 -26.09 19.81 -5.17
CA ILE A 635 -26.11 18.82 -6.25
C ILE A 635 -25.27 17.59 -5.88
N PHE A 636 -24.10 17.78 -5.28
CA PHE A 636 -23.26 16.67 -4.85
C PHE A 636 -23.90 15.91 -3.68
N GLU A 637 -24.52 16.63 -2.74
CA GLU A 637 -25.27 16.03 -1.65
C GLU A 637 -26.44 15.19 -2.17
N LEU A 638 -27.21 15.70 -3.13
CA LEU A 638 -28.31 14.98 -3.76
C LEU A 638 -27.81 13.68 -4.43
N LYS A 639 -26.76 13.77 -5.27
CA LYS A 639 -26.19 12.59 -5.94
C LYS A 639 -25.61 11.58 -4.94
N GLN A 640 -25.05 12.04 -3.83
CA GLN A 640 -24.60 11.15 -2.75
C GLN A 640 -25.79 10.44 -2.09
N GLN A 641 -26.88 11.14 -1.79
CA GLN A 641 -28.09 10.56 -1.23
C GLN A 641 -28.71 9.51 -2.18
N GLU A 642 -28.75 9.79 -3.47
CA GLU A 642 -29.19 8.86 -4.50
C GLU A 642 -28.33 7.59 -4.53
N ALA A 643 -27.00 7.73 -4.47
CA ALA A 643 -26.08 6.59 -4.41
C ALA A 643 -26.31 5.74 -3.15
N VAL A 644 -26.53 6.35 -1.98
CA VAL A 644 -26.87 5.63 -0.74
C VAL A 644 -28.20 4.90 -0.88
N LYS A 645 -29.21 5.54 -1.48
CA LYS A 645 -30.52 4.92 -1.72
C LYS A 645 -30.41 3.70 -2.64
N GLN A 646 -29.62 3.78 -3.70
CA GLN A 646 -29.34 2.64 -4.59
C GLN A 646 -28.66 1.49 -3.84
N LEU A 647 -27.62 1.78 -3.05
CA LEU A 647 -26.93 0.78 -2.24
C LEU A 647 -27.81 0.16 -1.16
N ASN A 648 -28.82 0.87 -0.64
CA ASN A 648 -29.77 0.29 0.31
C ASN A 648 -30.77 -0.67 -0.38
N ARG A 649 -31.16 -0.38 -1.63
CA ARG A 649 -32.04 -1.27 -2.40
C ARG A 649 -31.36 -2.59 -2.77
N MET A 650 -30.04 -2.59 -2.92
CA MET A 650 -29.28 -3.78 -3.34
C MET A 650 -29.44 -4.99 -2.41
N VAL A 651 -29.79 -4.78 -1.13
CA VAL A 651 -29.95 -5.90 -0.17
C VAL A 651 -31.37 -6.43 -0.09
N ALA A 652 -32.31 -5.83 -0.83
CA ALA A 652 -33.72 -6.20 -0.80
C ALA A 652 -34.28 -6.50 -2.20
N GLU A 653 -33.75 -5.86 -3.24
CA GLU A 653 -34.26 -5.94 -4.61
C GLU A 653 -33.24 -6.64 -5.53
N PRO A 654 -33.58 -7.79 -6.16
CA PRO A 654 -32.67 -8.52 -7.03
C PRO A 654 -32.10 -7.68 -8.18
N GLN A 655 -32.94 -6.89 -8.86
CA GLN A 655 -32.47 -6.06 -9.98
C GLN A 655 -31.52 -4.96 -9.53
N ALA A 656 -31.82 -4.28 -8.41
CA ALA A 656 -30.93 -3.26 -7.87
C ALA A 656 -29.59 -3.85 -7.40
N ALA A 657 -29.60 -5.11 -6.93
CA ALA A 657 -28.41 -5.85 -6.62
C ALA A 657 -27.55 -6.11 -7.86
N ILE A 658 -28.16 -6.58 -8.95
CA ILE A 658 -27.49 -6.81 -10.23
C ILE A 658 -26.89 -5.50 -10.76
N ASP A 659 -27.67 -4.42 -10.81
CA ASP A 659 -27.19 -3.11 -11.29
C ASP A 659 -26.01 -2.60 -10.45
N ALA A 660 -26.06 -2.77 -9.12
CA ALA A 660 -24.99 -2.37 -8.23
C ALA A 660 -23.72 -3.23 -8.42
N ILE A 661 -23.89 -4.54 -8.63
CA ILE A 661 -22.79 -5.49 -8.92
C ILE A 661 -22.13 -5.13 -10.26
N GLU A 662 -22.89 -4.70 -11.27
CA GLU A 662 -22.36 -4.27 -12.56
C GLU A 662 -21.45 -3.04 -12.51
N LEU A 663 -21.59 -2.22 -11.47
CA LEU A 663 -20.70 -1.08 -11.20
C LEU A 663 -19.44 -1.48 -10.44
N MET A 664 -19.30 -2.74 -10.02
CA MET A 664 -18.13 -3.25 -9.32
C MET A 664 -17.14 -3.89 -10.30
N PRO A 665 -15.83 -3.95 -9.95
CA PRO A 665 -14.89 -4.76 -10.71
C PRO A 665 -15.36 -6.22 -10.72
N MET A 666 -15.53 -6.77 -11.92
CA MET A 666 -15.93 -8.17 -12.08
C MET A 666 -14.84 -9.09 -11.56
N GLY A 667 -15.24 -10.04 -10.72
CA GLY A 667 -14.43 -11.15 -10.24
C GLY A 667 -15.30 -12.39 -10.02
N GLU A 668 -14.70 -13.52 -9.68
CA GLU A 668 -15.42 -14.79 -9.51
C GLU A 668 -16.59 -14.66 -8.52
N VAL A 669 -16.37 -14.03 -7.37
CA VAL A 669 -17.41 -13.84 -6.35
C VAL A 669 -18.56 -12.97 -6.86
N THR A 670 -18.28 -11.87 -7.56
CA THR A 670 -19.35 -11.01 -8.09
C THR A 670 -20.14 -11.70 -9.19
N ASN A 671 -19.47 -12.51 -10.03
CA ASN A 671 -20.13 -13.31 -11.06
C ASN A 671 -21.02 -14.37 -10.44
N VAL A 672 -20.53 -15.12 -9.46
CA VAL A 672 -21.33 -16.13 -8.74
C VAL A 672 -22.57 -15.48 -8.10
N VAL A 673 -22.42 -14.34 -7.43
CA VAL A 673 -23.57 -13.63 -6.83
C VAL A 673 -24.55 -13.16 -7.91
N LYS A 674 -24.06 -12.63 -9.03
CA LYS A 674 -24.90 -12.22 -10.17
C LYS A 674 -25.70 -13.40 -10.71
N GLU A 675 -25.05 -14.54 -10.96
CA GLU A 675 -25.71 -15.76 -11.46
C GLU A 675 -26.74 -16.29 -10.46
N LEU A 676 -26.44 -16.29 -9.16
CA LEU A 676 -27.42 -16.66 -8.12
C LEU A 676 -28.66 -15.75 -8.17
N LEU A 677 -28.47 -14.43 -8.30
CA LEU A 677 -29.59 -13.49 -8.42
C LEU A 677 -30.40 -13.73 -9.70
N LEU A 678 -29.72 -14.00 -10.83
CA LEU A 678 -30.37 -14.33 -12.11
C LEU A 678 -31.14 -15.66 -12.07
N CYS A 679 -30.68 -16.62 -11.25
CA CYS A 679 -31.38 -17.88 -10.99
C CYS A 679 -32.61 -17.72 -10.06
N GLY A 680 -32.89 -16.51 -9.57
CA GLY A 680 -34.07 -16.20 -8.77
C GLY A 680 -33.86 -16.24 -7.25
N TYR A 681 -32.62 -16.41 -6.77
CA TYR A 681 -32.32 -16.32 -5.34
C TYR A 681 -32.59 -14.89 -4.83
N GLN A 682 -33.32 -14.78 -3.72
CA GLN A 682 -33.68 -13.49 -3.15
C GLN A 682 -32.58 -12.96 -2.21
N PRO A 683 -32.21 -11.66 -2.28
CA PRO A 683 -31.19 -11.02 -1.45
C PRO A 683 -31.33 -11.20 0.07
N ASP A 684 -32.55 -11.33 0.56
CA ASP A 684 -32.90 -11.34 1.99
C ASP A 684 -33.26 -12.72 2.53
N LEU A 685 -33.45 -13.72 1.66
CA LEU A 685 -33.83 -15.08 2.06
C LEU A 685 -32.65 -16.03 2.14
N GLU A 686 -31.69 -15.94 1.21
CA GLU A 686 -30.55 -16.86 1.17
C GLU A 686 -29.37 -16.28 2.00
N PRO A 687 -28.94 -16.95 3.10
CA PRO A 687 -27.96 -16.38 4.03
C PRO A 687 -26.62 -16.01 3.40
N TYR A 688 -26.12 -16.79 2.44
CA TYR A 688 -24.83 -16.55 1.80
C TYR A 688 -24.88 -15.32 0.88
N VAL A 689 -25.89 -15.20 0.02
CA VAL A 689 -26.16 -14.04 -0.84
C VAL A 689 -26.40 -12.80 0.02
N SER A 690 -27.21 -12.91 1.08
CA SER A 690 -27.47 -11.78 1.98
C SER A 690 -26.19 -11.25 2.62
N MET A 691 -25.35 -12.14 3.16
CA MET A 691 -24.08 -11.77 3.76
C MET A 691 -23.12 -11.12 2.75
N LEU A 692 -23.03 -11.64 1.53
CA LEU A 692 -22.21 -11.05 0.47
C LEU A 692 -22.72 -9.67 0.03
N LEU A 693 -24.02 -9.51 -0.18
CA LEU A 693 -24.62 -8.22 -0.56
C LEU A 693 -24.45 -7.18 0.54
N GLN A 694 -24.60 -7.56 1.81
CA GLN A 694 -24.34 -6.68 2.94
C GLN A 694 -22.86 -6.26 3.01
N THR A 695 -21.94 -7.18 2.71
CA THR A 695 -20.49 -6.92 2.65
C THR A 695 -20.15 -5.95 1.51
N PHE A 696 -20.72 -6.18 0.33
CA PHE A 696 -20.59 -5.28 -0.81
C PHE A 696 -21.14 -3.90 -0.51
N ARG A 697 -22.34 -3.81 0.09
CA ARG A 697 -22.93 -2.55 0.55
C ARG A 697 -22.01 -1.82 1.52
N ALA A 698 -21.50 -2.51 2.53
CA ALA A 698 -20.60 -1.93 3.53
C ALA A 698 -19.32 -1.39 2.89
N SER A 699 -18.73 -2.16 1.97
CA SER A 699 -17.54 -1.75 1.19
C SER A 699 -17.80 -0.48 0.37
N LYS A 700 -18.93 -0.41 -0.35
CA LYS A 700 -19.28 0.78 -1.15
C LYS A 700 -19.64 2.00 -0.32
N LEU A 701 -20.32 1.82 0.80
CA LEU A 701 -20.56 2.91 1.76
C LEU A 701 -19.24 3.41 2.36
N LEU A 702 -18.28 2.53 2.62
CA LEU A 702 -16.95 2.92 3.06
C LEU A 702 -16.21 3.73 1.98
N GLU A 703 -16.26 3.32 0.70
CA GLU A 703 -15.71 4.08 -0.42
C GLU A 703 -16.37 5.47 -0.55
N LEU A 704 -17.70 5.57 -0.42
CA LEU A 704 -18.43 6.84 -0.41
C LEU A 704 -17.96 7.74 0.74
N LYS A 705 -17.85 7.20 1.96
CA LYS A 705 -17.40 7.96 3.14
C LYS A 705 -15.94 8.40 3.03
N THR A 706 -15.06 7.52 2.58
CA THR A 706 -13.60 7.73 2.63
C THR A 706 -13.03 8.37 1.36
N ARG A 707 -13.72 8.29 0.23
CA ARG A 707 -13.23 8.78 -1.08
C ARG A 707 -14.24 9.63 -1.85
N SER A 708 -15.47 9.75 -1.36
CA SER A 708 -16.57 10.45 -2.06
C SER A 708 -16.78 9.92 -3.48
N ARG A 709 -16.66 8.59 -3.65
CA ARG A 709 -16.79 7.90 -4.94
C ARG A 709 -18.26 7.81 -5.37
N ILE A 710 -18.81 8.91 -5.90
CA ILE A 710 -20.23 9.02 -6.27
C ILE A 710 -20.40 8.67 -7.75
N PHE A 711 -21.27 7.71 -8.07
CA PHE A 711 -21.52 7.31 -9.45
C PHE A 711 -22.23 8.41 -10.25
N VAL A 712 -21.84 8.60 -11.52
CA VAL A 712 -22.44 9.58 -12.44
C VAL A 712 -23.05 8.84 -13.64
N PRO A 713 -24.38 8.65 -13.69
CA PRO A 713 -25.03 7.90 -14.77
C PRO A 713 -24.82 8.52 -16.16
N LYS A 714 -24.90 9.86 -16.25
CA LYS A 714 -24.67 10.66 -17.47
C LYS A 714 -23.20 11.04 -17.65
N GLY A 715 -22.32 10.07 -17.44
CA GLY A 715 -20.89 10.23 -17.64
C GLY A 715 -20.18 8.91 -17.87
N ARG A 716 -19.02 8.97 -18.49
CA ARG A 716 -18.14 7.81 -18.74
C ARG A 716 -16.69 8.18 -18.43
N ALA A 717 -15.95 7.19 -17.97
CA ALA A 717 -14.50 7.24 -17.98
C ALA A 717 -14.05 6.77 -19.38
N MET A 718 -13.36 7.60 -20.15
CA MET A 718 -13.08 7.30 -21.56
C MET A 718 -11.62 7.50 -21.92
N MET A 719 -11.08 6.61 -22.74
CA MET A 719 -9.75 6.76 -23.32
C MET A 719 -9.72 7.95 -24.27
N GLY A 720 -8.68 8.77 -24.20
CA GLY A 720 -8.47 9.87 -25.14
C GLY A 720 -8.05 9.37 -26.52
N CYS A 721 -8.59 9.99 -27.57
CA CYS A 721 -8.24 9.73 -28.96
C CYS A 721 -8.09 11.04 -29.73
N LEU A 722 -7.43 10.97 -30.89
CA LEU A 722 -7.23 12.12 -31.79
C LEU A 722 -8.15 11.98 -33.00
N ASP A 723 -8.74 13.10 -33.41
CA ASP A 723 -9.46 13.19 -34.67
C ASP A 723 -8.49 13.24 -35.86
N GLU A 724 -8.22 12.08 -36.45
CA GLU A 724 -7.40 11.97 -37.67
C GLU A 724 -8.10 12.55 -38.92
N THR A 725 -9.42 12.76 -38.88
CA THR A 725 -10.22 13.23 -40.03
C THR A 725 -10.19 14.74 -40.21
N ARG A 726 -9.70 15.51 -39.22
CA ARG A 726 -9.67 16.99 -39.20
C ARG A 726 -11.06 17.61 -39.31
N THR A 727 -12.08 16.96 -38.75
CA THR A 727 -13.46 17.48 -38.76
C THR A 727 -13.80 18.29 -37.52
N LEU A 728 -13.13 18.07 -36.40
CA LEU A 728 -13.39 18.77 -35.14
C LEU A 728 -12.63 20.08 -35.06
N GLU A 729 -13.34 21.16 -34.73
CA GLU A 729 -12.76 22.46 -34.42
C GLU A 729 -12.27 22.53 -32.97
N TYR A 730 -11.48 23.56 -32.66
CA TYR A 730 -11.05 23.82 -31.29
C TYR A 730 -12.26 24.11 -30.39
N GLY A 731 -12.31 23.47 -29.22
CA GLY A 731 -13.45 23.50 -28.30
C GLY A 731 -14.49 22.41 -28.53
N GLN A 732 -14.36 21.63 -29.62
CA GLN A 732 -15.28 20.53 -29.93
C GLN A 732 -14.68 19.17 -29.52
N VAL A 733 -15.54 18.19 -29.27
CA VAL A 733 -15.18 16.77 -29.10
C VAL A 733 -16.22 15.88 -29.75
N PHE A 734 -15.83 14.67 -30.13
CA PHE A 734 -16.78 13.63 -30.53
C PHE A 734 -16.85 12.54 -29.46
N ILE A 735 -18.08 12.16 -29.07
CA ILE A 735 -18.35 11.18 -28.03
C ILE A 735 -19.51 10.29 -28.49
N GLN A 736 -19.26 8.99 -28.55
CA GLN A 736 -20.28 7.98 -28.77
C GLN A 736 -20.11 6.88 -27.72
N VAL A 737 -21.19 6.57 -27.02
CA VAL A 737 -21.19 5.65 -25.87
C VAL A 737 -22.08 4.45 -26.12
N SER A 738 -21.70 3.33 -25.53
CA SER A 738 -22.55 2.14 -25.43
C SER A 738 -23.41 2.16 -24.18
N ASN A 739 -24.58 1.53 -24.27
CA ASN A 739 -25.53 1.42 -23.16
C ASN A 739 -25.18 0.28 -22.19
N SER A 740 -24.43 -0.72 -22.64
CA SER A 740 -24.02 -1.87 -21.82
C SER A 740 -22.58 -2.29 -22.09
N ALA A 741 -22.04 -3.14 -21.21
CA ALA A 741 -20.70 -3.73 -21.33
C ALA A 741 -20.49 -4.50 -22.66
N ASP A 742 -21.56 -5.08 -23.22
CA ASP A 742 -21.54 -5.82 -24.50
C ASP A 742 -21.52 -4.91 -25.74
N ASN A 743 -21.31 -3.60 -25.55
CA ASN A 743 -21.26 -2.60 -26.61
C ASN A 743 -22.58 -2.48 -27.41
N ARG A 744 -23.71 -2.91 -26.82
CA ARG A 744 -25.05 -2.82 -27.41
C ARG A 744 -25.67 -1.44 -27.14
N GLY A 745 -26.48 -0.97 -28.08
CA GLY A 745 -27.18 0.32 -27.99
C GLY A 745 -26.21 1.51 -27.98
N LYS A 746 -25.79 1.97 -29.16
CA LYS A 746 -24.88 3.11 -29.31
C LYS A 746 -25.67 4.41 -29.32
N SER A 747 -25.21 5.41 -28.59
CA SER A 747 -25.78 6.76 -28.61
C SER A 747 -24.68 7.80 -28.74
N ILE A 748 -24.91 8.80 -29.61
CA ILE A 748 -24.02 9.94 -29.78
C ILE A 748 -24.40 10.99 -28.75
N VAL A 749 -23.40 11.52 -28.04
CA VAL A 749 -23.60 12.60 -27.08
C VAL A 749 -23.43 13.92 -27.81
N THR A 750 -24.37 14.84 -27.63
CA THR A 750 -24.34 16.20 -28.19
C THR A 750 -24.63 17.22 -27.09
N GLY A 751 -24.02 18.40 -27.19
CA GLY A 751 -24.20 19.47 -26.20
C GLY A 751 -22.95 19.73 -25.38
N LYS A 752 -23.07 20.56 -24.34
CA LYS A 752 -21.94 20.87 -23.46
C LYS A 752 -21.56 19.64 -22.63
N VAL A 753 -20.26 19.39 -22.56
CA VAL A 753 -19.68 18.32 -21.75
C VAL A 753 -18.55 18.85 -20.90
N VAL A 754 -18.37 18.23 -19.74
CA VAL A 754 -17.23 18.46 -18.86
C VAL A 754 -16.22 17.36 -19.10
N VAL A 755 -14.97 17.75 -19.34
CA VAL A 755 -13.84 16.84 -19.51
C VAL A 755 -12.76 17.20 -18.49
N ALA A 756 -12.25 16.19 -17.79
CA ALA A 756 -11.13 16.34 -16.85
C ALA A 756 -10.29 15.07 -16.81
N LYS A 757 -9.00 15.18 -16.52
CA LYS A 757 -8.11 14.04 -16.27
C LYS A 757 -7.77 13.99 -14.80
N ASN A 758 -7.99 12.84 -14.16
CA ASN A 758 -7.59 12.63 -12.76
C ASN A 758 -6.13 12.14 -12.67
N PRO A 759 -5.34 12.63 -11.69
CA PRO A 759 -5.69 13.67 -10.73
C PRO A 759 -5.72 15.07 -11.37
N CYS A 760 -6.69 15.90 -10.96
CA CYS A 760 -6.80 17.31 -11.36
C CYS A 760 -6.70 18.19 -10.11
N ILE A 761 -5.96 19.30 -10.21
CA ILE A 761 -5.61 20.12 -9.04
C ILE A 761 -5.92 21.59 -9.27
N HIS A 762 -5.77 22.06 -10.51
CA HIS A 762 -6.03 23.45 -10.87
C HIS A 762 -7.44 23.60 -11.45
N PRO A 763 -8.19 24.69 -11.16
CA PRO A 763 -9.54 24.89 -11.70
C PRO A 763 -9.61 24.88 -13.23
N GLY A 764 -8.53 25.29 -13.91
CA GLY A 764 -8.41 25.24 -15.37
C GLY A 764 -8.28 23.82 -15.97
N ASP A 765 -8.10 22.78 -15.14
CA ASP A 765 -7.95 21.39 -15.57
C ASP A 765 -9.30 20.78 -15.98
N ILE A 766 -10.39 21.40 -15.54
CA ILE A 766 -11.75 21.05 -15.94
C ILE A 766 -12.12 21.90 -17.15
N ARG A 767 -12.36 21.24 -18.27
CA ARG A 767 -12.71 21.88 -19.53
C ARG A 767 -14.18 21.68 -19.85
N ILE A 768 -14.82 22.76 -20.27
CA ILE A 768 -16.17 22.73 -20.83
C ILE A 768 -16.00 22.72 -22.35
N LEU A 769 -16.36 21.61 -22.98
CA LEU A 769 -16.22 21.39 -24.42
C LEU A 769 -17.60 21.15 -25.03
N GLN A 770 -17.70 21.28 -26.35
CA GLN A 770 -18.92 21.05 -27.11
C GLN A 770 -18.85 19.67 -27.77
N ALA A 771 -19.69 18.74 -27.34
CA ALA A 771 -19.86 17.47 -28.03
C ALA A 771 -20.68 17.69 -29.30
N VAL A 772 -20.14 17.27 -30.45
CA VAL A 772 -20.73 17.43 -31.77
C VAL A 772 -20.88 16.08 -32.47
N GLN A 773 -21.83 16.00 -33.41
CA GLN A 773 -22.00 14.83 -34.25
C GLN A 773 -21.08 14.94 -35.48
N SER A 774 -20.34 13.87 -35.77
CA SER A 774 -19.52 13.75 -36.98
C SER A 774 -19.73 12.37 -37.61
N PRO A 775 -20.28 12.27 -38.84
CA PRO A 775 -20.44 10.99 -39.52
C PRO A 775 -19.12 10.26 -39.77
N LEU A 776 -18.02 10.99 -40.01
CA LEU A 776 -16.69 10.41 -40.27
C LEU A 776 -16.05 9.78 -39.03
N LEU A 777 -16.57 10.08 -37.83
CA LEU A 777 -16.11 9.52 -36.56
C LEU A 777 -17.07 8.46 -36.00
N GLY A 778 -18.08 8.04 -36.76
CA GLY A 778 -19.12 7.10 -36.31
C GLY A 778 -18.58 5.72 -35.87
N HIS A 779 -17.37 5.33 -36.30
CA HIS A 779 -16.68 4.10 -35.88
C HIS A 779 -16.03 4.21 -34.50
N MET A 780 -15.85 5.43 -33.97
CA MET A 780 -15.26 5.69 -32.66
C MET A 780 -16.31 5.49 -31.57
N VAL A 781 -16.11 4.55 -30.65
CA VAL A 781 -17.04 4.18 -29.58
C VAL A 781 -16.28 4.05 -28.25
N ASN A 782 -16.90 4.50 -27.16
CA ASN A 782 -16.36 4.44 -25.79
C ASN A 782 -14.98 5.11 -25.62
N CYS A 783 -14.72 6.15 -26.41
CA CYS A 783 -13.54 7.00 -26.33
C CYS A 783 -13.97 8.47 -26.51
N VAL A 784 -13.17 9.40 -26.03
CA VAL A 784 -13.34 10.83 -26.29
C VAL A 784 -12.36 11.26 -27.36
N VAL A 785 -12.88 11.75 -28.49
CA VAL A 785 -12.05 12.15 -29.63
C VAL A 785 -11.83 13.66 -29.58
N PHE A 786 -10.57 14.07 -29.51
CA PHE A 786 -10.12 15.45 -29.43
C PHE A 786 -9.70 15.99 -30.80
N PRO A 787 -9.86 17.31 -31.05
CA PRO A 787 -9.48 17.93 -32.29
C PRO A 787 -7.95 18.00 -32.40
N GLN A 788 -7.45 17.86 -33.63
CA GLN A 788 -6.04 18.11 -33.94
C GLN A 788 -5.76 19.58 -34.32
N LEU A 789 -6.80 20.44 -34.25
CA LEU A 789 -6.76 21.86 -34.59
C LEU A 789 -6.90 22.73 -33.33
N GLY A 790 -6.32 23.93 -33.38
CA GLY A 790 -6.42 24.92 -32.32
C GLY A 790 -5.06 25.40 -31.81
N PRO A 791 -5.04 26.28 -30.79
CA PRO A 791 -3.79 26.84 -30.24
C PRO A 791 -3.09 25.87 -29.28
N ARG A 792 -3.82 25.01 -28.57
CA ARG A 792 -3.31 24.10 -27.54
C ARG A 792 -4.13 22.79 -27.54
N PRO A 793 -3.54 21.60 -27.38
CA PRO A 793 -4.30 20.35 -27.31
C PRO A 793 -5.16 20.29 -26.04
N HIS A 794 -6.45 19.96 -26.16
CA HIS A 794 -7.34 19.77 -24.99
C HIS A 794 -6.84 18.72 -23.98
N PRO A 795 -6.21 17.61 -24.38
CA PRO A 795 -5.49 16.73 -23.45
C PRO A 795 -4.51 17.49 -22.55
N ASN A 796 -3.66 18.34 -23.14
CA ASN A 796 -2.68 19.12 -22.40
C ASN A 796 -3.32 20.20 -21.50
N GLU A 797 -4.50 20.71 -21.87
CA GLU A 797 -5.29 21.59 -20.99
C GLU A 797 -5.82 20.85 -19.76
N CYS A 798 -6.07 19.55 -19.86
CA CYS A 798 -6.57 18.70 -18.79
C CYS A 798 -5.40 18.11 -17.98
N SER A 799 -4.85 18.88 -17.03
CA SER A 799 -3.75 18.43 -16.15
C SER A 799 -2.45 18.02 -16.88
N GLY A 800 -2.15 18.65 -18.03
CA GLY A 800 -0.93 18.36 -18.79
C GLY A 800 -0.90 16.97 -19.41
N SER A 801 -2.07 16.38 -19.63
CA SER A 801 -2.26 15.02 -20.13
C SER A 801 -1.82 14.87 -21.60
N ASP A 802 -1.47 13.63 -21.96
CA ASP A 802 -1.18 13.18 -23.31
C ASP A 802 -2.19 12.10 -23.75
N LEU A 803 -1.98 11.47 -24.90
CA LEU A 803 -2.84 10.42 -25.44
C LEU A 803 -2.19 9.03 -25.35
N ASP A 804 -1.33 8.78 -24.34
CA ASP A 804 -0.58 7.52 -24.22
C ASP A 804 -1.33 6.39 -23.46
N GLY A 805 -2.60 6.65 -23.15
CA GLY A 805 -3.54 5.77 -22.47
C GLY A 805 -4.29 6.42 -21.30
N ASP A 806 -4.23 7.75 -21.21
CA ASP A 806 -4.98 8.50 -20.21
C ASP A 806 -6.49 8.32 -20.35
N ILE A 807 -7.15 8.20 -19.20
CA ILE A 807 -8.61 8.05 -19.07
C ILE A 807 -9.18 9.35 -18.52
N TYR A 808 -10.14 9.91 -19.24
CA TYR A 808 -10.80 11.17 -18.93
C TYR A 808 -12.14 10.92 -18.24
N PHE A 809 -12.39 11.69 -17.18
CA PHE A 809 -13.73 11.91 -16.67
C PHE A 809 -14.48 12.75 -17.71
N VAL A 810 -15.56 12.20 -18.26
CA VAL A 810 -16.43 12.92 -19.19
C VAL A 810 -17.87 12.83 -18.71
N SER A 811 -18.51 13.99 -18.52
CA SER A 811 -19.90 14.08 -18.06
C SER A 811 -20.69 15.05 -18.93
N TRP A 812 -21.88 14.63 -19.33
CA TRP A 812 -22.88 15.46 -20.01
C TRP A 812 -24.12 15.67 -19.12
N ASP A 813 -23.97 15.42 -17.81
CA ASP A 813 -24.97 15.76 -16.81
C ASP A 813 -25.09 17.29 -16.68
N PRO A 814 -26.25 17.90 -17.02
CA PRO A 814 -26.44 19.36 -16.95
C PRO A 814 -26.14 19.94 -15.57
N ASP A 815 -26.40 19.18 -14.50
CA ASP A 815 -26.17 19.62 -13.12
C ASP A 815 -24.67 19.68 -12.75
N LEU A 816 -23.82 19.01 -13.52
CA LEU A 816 -22.37 18.97 -13.30
C LEU A 816 -21.60 19.88 -14.25
N ILE A 817 -22.26 20.58 -15.18
CA ILE A 817 -21.62 21.55 -16.08
C ILE A 817 -21.35 22.84 -15.29
N PRO A 818 -20.09 23.27 -15.11
CA PRO A 818 -19.79 24.49 -14.39
C PRO A 818 -20.28 25.74 -15.11
N THR A 819 -20.51 26.81 -14.35
CA THR A 819 -20.97 28.09 -14.88
C THR A 819 -19.82 28.99 -15.34
N ARG A 820 -18.60 28.74 -14.85
CA ARG A 820 -17.38 29.47 -15.22
C ARG A 820 -16.28 28.52 -15.69
N MET A 821 -15.40 29.03 -16.56
CA MET A 821 -14.21 28.33 -17.02
C MET A 821 -12.97 29.19 -16.70
N VAL A 822 -11.91 28.55 -16.24
CA VAL A 822 -10.62 29.18 -15.93
C VAL A 822 -9.61 28.80 -17.02
N ALA A 823 -8.64 29.66 -17.28
CA ALA A 823 -7.55 29.35 -18.22
C ALA A 823 -6.76 28.12 -17.72
N PRO A 824 -6.37 27.18 -18.62
CA PRO A 824 -5.58 26.03 -18.21
C PRO A 824 -4.22 26.44 -17.68
N MET A 825 -3.70 25.71 -16.69
CA MET A 825 -2.36 25.92 -16.15
C MET A 825 -1.29 25.67 -17.23
N ASP A 826 -0.13 26.35 -17.14
CA ASP A 826 1.03 25.97 -17.96
C ASP A 826 1.73 24.76 -17.33
N TYR A 827 1.73 23.65 -18.06
CA TYR A 827 2.35 22.38 -17.66
C TYR A 827 3.76 22.21 -18.22
N THR A 828 4.43 23.31 -18.60
CA THR A 828 5.83 23.27 -19.04
C THR A 828 6.69 22.68 -17.90
N PRO A 829 7.33 21.51 -18.11
CA PRO A 829 8.09 20.85 -17.06
C PRO A 829 9.38 21.61 -16.74
N ALA A 830 9.86 21.51 -15.50
CA ALA A 830 11.18 21.97 -15.14
C ALA A 830 12.27 21.19 -15.91
N PRO A 831 13.45 21.78 -16.16
CA PRO A 831 14.56 21.08 -16.79
C PRO A 831 14.90 19.79 -16.06
N THR A 832 15.01 18.67 -16.79
CA THR A 832 15.44 17.40 -16.20
C THR A 832 16.93 17.40 -15.91
N GLU A 833 17.30 16.96 -14.71
CA GLU A 833 18.69 16.63 -14.38
C GLU A 833 19.12 15.37 -15.14
N THR A 834 20.33 15.40 -15.71
CA THR A 834 20.92 14.31 -16.47
C THR A 834 22.31 14.02 -15.94
N LEU A 835 22.67 12.73 -15.91
CA LEU A 835 24.03 12.32 -15.59
C LEU A 835 24.97 12.60 -16.78
N ASP A 836 26.25 12.80 -16.48
CA ASP A 836 27.35 12.90 -17.43
C ASP A 836 27.83 11.53 -17.96
N HIS A 837 27.35 10.44 -17.36
CA HIS A 837 27.68 9.06 -17.69
C HIS A 837 26.43 8.18 -17.89
N ASP A 838 26.63 6.96 -18.39
CA ASP A 838 25.60 5.93 -18.55
C ASP A 838 24.96 5.55 -17.21
N VAL A 839 23.63 5.40 -17.18
CA VAL A 839 22.92 4.95 -15.97
C VAL A 839 23.22 3.47 -15.75
N MET A 840 23.97 3.14 -14.69
CA MET A 840 24.21 1.75 -14.27
C MET A 840 23.14 1.28 -13.27
N ILE A 841 22.91 -0.04 -13.19
CA ILE A 841 21.93 -0.60 -12.23
C ILE A 841 22.30 -0.25 -10.79
N GLU A 842 23.59 -0.13 -10.49
CA GLU A 842 24.09 0.26 -9.16
C GLU A 842 23.64 1.68 -8.74
N VAL A 843 23.36 2.55 -9.71
CA VAL A 843 22.81 3.89 -9.49
C VAL A 843 21.40 3.82 -8.86
N PHE A 844 20.63 2.74 -9.12
CA PHE A 844 19.34 2.52 -8.46
C PHE A 844 19.47 2.23 -6.97
N TYR A 845 20.62 1.70 -6.53
CA TYR A 845 20.91 1.38 -5.13
C TYR A 845 21.54 2.57 -4.38
N VAL A 846 22.45 3.31 -5.02
CA VAL A 846 23.44 4.15 -4.30
C VAL A 846 23.25 5.66 -4.45
N CYS A 847 22.46 6.20 -5.39
CA CYS A 847 22.44 7.65 -5.61
C CYS A 847 22.10 8.47 -4.34
N SER A 848 23.15 9.13 -3.83
CA SER A 848 23.31 10.29 -2.91
C SER A 848 22.29 10.54 -1.76
N PRO A 849 22.59 11.43 -0.79
CA PRO A 849 21.70 11.78 0.32
C PRO A 849 20.30 12.27 -0.11
N ASP A 850 20.13 12.67 -1.37
CA ASP A 850 18.90 13.27 -1.89
C ASP A 850 18.16 12.42 -2.95
N CYS A 851 18.72 11.30 -3.45
CA CYS A 851 18.22 10.65 -4.67
C CYS A 851 18.32 9.12 -4.73
N SER A 852 18.02 8.41 -3.63
CA SER A 852 18.02 6.94 -3.63
C SER A 852 16.87 6.36 -4.48
N PHE A 853 17.08 6.03 -5.75
CA PHE A 853 15.99 6.04 -6.71
C PHE A 853 14.86 5.00 -6.49
N PHE A 854 15.15 3.79 -5.99
CA PHE A 854 14.07 2.83 -5.69
C PHE A 854 13.17 3.31 -4.54
N MET A 855 13.72 3.95 -3.51
CA MET A 855 12.96 4.33 -2.31
C MET A 855 12.29 5.70 -2.44
N PRO A 856 13.00 6.79 -2.78
CA PRO A 856 12.37 8.00 -3.27
C PRO A 856 11.30 7.83 -4.35
N PHE A 857 11.40 6.92 -5.33
CA PHE A 857 10.33 6.81 -6.33
C PHE A 857 9.15 5.92 -5.89
N THR A 858 9.38 4.85 -5.09
CA THR A 858 8.30 4.12 -4.40
C THR A 858 7.57 5.01 -3.40
N ILE A 859 8.29 5.91 -2.72
CA ILE A 859 7.84 6.46 -1.42
C ILE A 859 7.93 7.99 -1.29
N THR A 860 8.65 8.71 -2.15
CA THR A 860 8.63 10.18 -2.20
C THR A 860 8.10 10.78 -3.51
N SER A 861 8.09 10.15 -4.68
CA SER A 861 7.53 10.81 -5.89
C SER A 861 6.01 10.78 -5.90
N VAL A 862 5.41 9.60 -5.70
CA VAL A 862 3.95 9.47 -5.54
C VAL A 862 3.49 10.11 -4.23
N HIS A 863 4.34 10.07 -3.20
CA HIS A 863 4.00 10.60 -1.88
C HIS A 863 4.27 12.10 -1.74
N LEU A 864 5.30 12.71 -2.35
CA LEU A 864 5.41 14.18 -2.46
C LEU A 864 4.37 14.71 -3.42
N LEU A 865 4.04 14.03 -4.53
CA LEU A 865 2.93 14.48 -5.35
C LEU A 865 1.64 14.40 -4.54
N ALA A 866 1.36 13.29 -3.85
CA ALA A 866 0.19 13.15 -2.98
C ALA A 866 0.24 14.06 -1.74
N VAL A 867 1.41 14.34 -1.15
CA VAL A 867 1.60 15.23 0.01
C VAL A 867 1.51 16.68 -0.44
N ALA A 868 2.10 17.07 -1.57
CA ALA A 868 1.93 18.39 -2.17
C ALA A 868 0.47 18.58 -2.58
N MET A 869 -0.17 17.57 -3.16
CA MET A 869 -1.61 17.58 -3.47
C MET A 869 -2.46 17.65 -2.22
N ASN A 870 -2.14 16.91 -1.15
CA ASN A 870 -2.86 16.96 0.12
C ASN A 870 -2.62 18.29 0.83
N CYS A 871 -1.40 18.83 0.82
CA CYS A 871 -1.07 20.16 1.32
C CYS A 871 -1.80 21.23 0.51
N HIS A 872 -1.85 21.10 -0.81
CA HIS A 872 -2.58 22.01 -1.69
C HIS A 872 -4.09 21.90 -1.45
N LEU A 873 -4.63 20.70 -1.27
CA LEU A 873 -6.03 20.47 -0.92
C LEU A 873 -6.36 21.04 0.47
N VAL A 874 -5.47 20.87 1.45
CA VAL A 874 -5.60 21.45 2.79
C VAL A 874 -5.52 22.97 2.73
N VAL A 875 -4.59 23.53 1.96
CA VAL A 875 -4.49 24.98 1.75
C VAL A 875 -5.74 25.50 1.03
N LEU A 876 -6.23 24.82 -0.01
CA LEU A 876 -7.50 25.16 -0.69
C LEU A 876 -8.69 25.11 0.27
N LEU A 877 -8.78 24.09 1.12
CA LEU A 877 -9.83 23.96 2.14
C LEU A 877 -9.72 25.07 3.20
N ILE A 878 -8.51 25.40 3.65
CA ILE A 878 -8.26 26.49 4.61
C ILE A 878 -8.60 27.84 3.99
N VAL A 879 -8.19 28.08 2.74
CA VAL A 879 -8.48 29.32 2.00
C VAL A 879 -9.98 29.43 1.76
N ASN A 880 -10.67 28.38 1.30
CA ASN A 880 -12.13 28.40 1.16
C ASN A 880 -12.83 28.63 2.51
N PHE A 881 -12.37 27.99 3.58
CA PHE A 881 -12.93 28.21 4.92
C PHE A 881 -12.74 29.66 5.40
N LEU A 882 -11.55 30.24 5.18
CA LEU A 882 -11.26 31.64 5.47
C LEU A 882 -12.09 32.60 4.60
N SER A 883 -12.28 32.31 3.31
CA SER A 883 -13.12 33.11 2.42
C SER A 883 -14.59 33.09 2.84
N ILE A 884 -15.11 31.92 3.26
CA ILE A 884 -16.46 31.80 3.84
C ILE A 884 -16.56 32.58 5.16
N LEU A 885 -15.53 32.52 6.01
CA LEU A 885 -15.49 33.26 7.27
C LEU A 885 -15.48 34.78 7.04
N VAL A 886 -14.71 35.26 6.06
CA VAL A 886 -14.64 36.67 5.66
C VAL A 886 -15.97 37.13 5.04
N LEU A 887 -16.60 36.31 4.21
CA LEU A 887 -17.94 36.59 3.65
C LEU A 887 -19.02 36.62 4.75
N ALA A 888 -18.91 35.76 5.77
CA ALA A 888 -19.78 35.79 6.93
C ALA A 888 -19.55 37.05 7.79
N PHE A 889 -18.28 37.47 7.95
CA PHE A 889 -17.89 38.67 8.69
C PHE A 889 -18.23 39.99 7.97
N LEU A 890 -18.29 39.97 6.64
CA LEU A 890 -18.73 41.12 5.83
C LEU A 890 -20.27 41.20 5.72
N LYS A 891 -20.98 40.12 6.08
CA LYS A 891 -22.45 40.09 6.17
C LYS A 891 -23.00 40.35 7.58
N SER A 892 -22.14 40.27 8.61
CA SER A 892 -22.42 40.74 9.98
C SER A 892 -22.01 42.18 10.14
#